data_AF-A0A661ZAQ1-F1
#
_entry.id   AF-A0A661ZAQ1-F1
#
_cell.length_a   1.000
_cell.length_b   1.000
_cell.length_c   1.000
_cell.angle_alpha   90.00
_cell.angle_beta   90.00
_cell.angle_gamma   90.00
#
_symmetry.space_group_name_H-M   'P 1'
#
loop_
_entity.id
_entity.type
_entity.pdbx_description
1 polymer ?
#
loop_
_entity_poly.entity_id
_entity_poly.type
_entity_poly.pdbx_seq_one_letter_code
_entity_poly.pdbx_strand_id
1 'polypeptide(L)'
;MIGTNVSFTDYGVKKIFPSGAGSFTYPVGSVSGAANKYTPVVIMLTQNSSATGYIIAKPADEIHPTIIDDSENPDPEIVDMDNVLQFYWVLKAQNFTDGTGTVEFYYDENDVRVTAPYDVYDYITAKLLEDGTGNWYKFDDVSKFDETNKKLIFDFNNVADVDISGDYTAGVDGSTFLGAIPDQVPLYASKGVLGTGPYPALDWHTADTWRVDDGTGTWVLPGSIGLPDIPNGARVRIISGDRVTTSANYISAYMSEILGTLDVGTTFGNRLGNVNGTGTLYTERGSLPGGYYEEFLAATGGTLEFGGSADYSVLSNIPQINNIIFSGTGKRELPNLNLIVLGSFTIDGTDATLNVVNEFDQKIDLRKDIYYNTGSFDAGTGSSAIVELNGTTGAQTISGTGGFTGSNAFNHVIINNPNGITMSIPVDIDNSLTFTDGVIHTDATNILKLTNTLETIVTGAGSGKFVDGPMSKNIISGQDFEFPVGNSNRYGKVSVISSSVSDYWIAQYYNHNPNDDGYDPTVFNAPLQVVSDNEYWRIMGPASQTAKVSLFWNALSGGFADDAHRSDMRIAEWRTGSPDAWNEVDPSNTIVGDATTGSITPNNNSTTFNEFANGNIFTISTTYVPNNFDWEGDVSIVWEDGDNWSGGSVPSGLDDITITTASPNEPTVSSAAECNALALANGRTLTVSAGNSLTLNGDFSFNGTLILKSPAGEGPSASFIDNGTITGTTGTMRAERFLSANKFHYVSSPIQAGGNAGSDLFTQVNSSGNFNPNFYYYDETVDLDGNPATAPAGSFDSNNLVPGWTYAYPDQTTNDPMEVKTGYAFWSDENTNVTFIGDPNTGDININGLPYTDNDPVAGSLPNFYDGWNLIANPYPSAIDWDLAKAERTNLDDGIYVWDGAQYASYAGGVQGGSTNLTNEIAPMQAFFVHATANPGSITLKNTHRVHSSENYLKAPVDENNESIPYFIRLKMQANGYSDYTVVYFKSNATSGFDGNSDAYKLFSNLSDVPHIYSITETDEVPLSINSMHHNSMQNVTVPLIVKIGKAGNYSISLDAFNFENHYVYFIDNYKDVQIELNNETLENYNFSCDAGELSDRFELRIFENHAPSVEGLIPDM
;
A
#
# COMPACT_ATOMS: atom_id res chain seq x y z
N MET A 1 -34.75 33.47 8.59
CA MET A 1 -34.04 32.97 7.42
C MET A 1 -32.58 32.74 7.77
N ILE A 2 -31.95 31.74 7.20
CA ILE A 2 -30.49 31.58 7.18
C ILE A 2 -30.02 32.49 6.05
N GLY A 3 -29.30 33.55 6.42
CA GLY A 3 -28.76 34.51 5.47
C GLY A 3 -27.50 33.96 4.85
N THR A 4 -27.55 33.63 3.56
CA THR A 4 -26.36 33.35 2.75
C THR A 4 -25.85 34.67 2.17
N ASN A 5 -24.56 34.73 1.87
CA ASN A 5 -23.92 35.96 1.38
C ASN A 5 -23.31 35.82 -0.01
N VAL A 6 -23.66 34.76 -0.74
CA VAL A 6 -23.09 34.40 -2.06
C VAL A 6 -21.56 34.24 -2.05
N SER A 7 -20.92 34.41 -0.90
CA SER A 7 -19.48 34.21 -0.72
C SER A 7 -19.13 32.80 -1.14
N PHE A 8 -18.00 32.64 -1.83
CA PHE A 8 -17.43 31.34 -2.15
C PHE A 8 -17.05 30.52 -0.90
N THR A 9 -17.12 31.12 0.28
CA THR A 9 -16.94 30.47 1.59
C THR A 9 -18.26 30.02 2.25
N ASP A 10 -19.40 30.20 1.58
CA ASP A 10 -20.74 29.86 2.06
C ASP A 10 -21.21 28.55 1.43
N TYR A 11 -21.39 27.51 2.24
CA TYR A 11 -21.80 26.17 1.80
C TYR A 11 -23.32 25.99 1.71
N GLY A 12 -24.12 27.05 1.91
CA GLY A 12 -25.58 26.98 1.85
C GLY A 12 -26.19 26.16 2.98
N VAL A 13 -27.41 25.66 2.76
CA VAL A 13 -28.13 24.82 3.74
C VAL A 13 -28.31 23.43 3.16
N LYS A 14 -27.71 22.43 3.82
CA LYS A 14 -27.87 21.01 3.50
C LYS A 14 -29.10 20.43 4.17
N LYS A 15 -29.92 19.70 3.41
CA LYS A 15 -31.00 18.86 3.94
C LYS A 15 -30.88 17.46 3.35
N ILE A 16 -30.77 16.46 4.23
CA ILE A 16 -30.94 15.05 3.89
C ILE A 16 -32.44 14.76 3.79
N PHE A 17 -32.88 14.20 2.67
CA PHE A 17 -34.24 13.76 2.43
C PHE A 17 -34.35 12.26 2.75
N PRO A 18 -35.42 11.82 3.44
CA PRO A 18 -35.68 10.40 3.62
C PRO A 18 -36.09 9.75 2.29
N SER A 19 -36.06 8.42 2.24
CA SER A 19 -36.67 7.65 1.17
C SER A 19 -38.19 7.89 1.13
N GLY A 20 -38.77 7.82 -0.07
CA GLY A 20 -40.19 8.07 -0.33
C GLY A 20 -40.57 9.55 -0.43
N ALA A 21 -41.84 9.84 -0.18
CA ALA A 21 -42.38 11.20 -0.27
C ALA A 21 -41.90 12.06 0.91
N GLY A 22 -41.50 13.30 0.63
CA GLY A 22 -41.01 14.21 1.65
C GLY A 22 -41.03 15.66 1.17
N SER A 23 -41.34 16.59 2.06
CA SER A 23 -41.28 18.01 1.75
C SER A 23 -40.37 18.75 2.73
N PHE A 24 -39.58 19.69 2.24
CA PHE A 24 -38.78 20.58 3.06
C PHE A 24 -38.76 21.99 2.51
N THR A 25 -38.92 22.96 3.40
CA THR A 25 -38.71 24.38 3.11
C THR A 25 -37.35 24.78 3.66
N TYR A 26 -36.41 25.06 2.77
CA TYR A 26 -35.16 25.72 3.10
C TYR A 26 -35.48 27.15 3.51
N PRO A 27 -35.26 27.53 4.77
CA PRO A 27 -35.56 28.87 5.25
C PRO A 27 -34.43 29.83 4.88
N VAL A 28 -33.98 29.83 3.62
CA VAL A 28 -32.81 30.56 3.12
C VAL A 28 -33.19 31.92 2.55
N GLY A 29 -32.20 32.80 2.38
CA GLY A 29 -32.34 34.12 1.79
C GLY A 29 -30.99 34.84 1.76
N SER A 30 -30.92 36.03 1.15
CA SER A 30 -29.67 36.80 1.08
C SER A 30 -29.59 37.91 2.11
N VAL A 31 -28.38 38.15 2.64
CA VAL A 31 -28.06 39.28 3.53
C VAL A 31 -27.06 40.28 2.93
N SER A 32 -26.96 40.35 1.59
CA SER A 32 -26.20 41.37 0.86
C SER A 32 -27.02 42.62 0.53
N GLY A 33 -26.43 43.83 0.68
CA GLY A 33 -27.05 45.08 0.19
C GLY A 33 -28.16 45.70 1.06
N ALA A 34 -29.01 46.51 0.42
CA ALA A 34 -29.89 47.52 1.06
C ALA A 34 -31.11 46.98 1.86
N ALA A 35 -31.41 45.67 1.79
CA ALA A 35 -32.43 45.01 2.61
C ALA A 35 -32.22 43.48 2.63
N ASN A 36 -32.57 42.83 3.74
CA ASN A 36 -32.55 41.36 3.84
C ASN A 36 -33.70 40.77 3.00
N LYS A 37 -33.41 39.80 2.12
CA LYS A 37 -34.41 39.14 1.28
C LYS A 37 -34.64 37.70 1.71
N TYR A 38 -35.90 37.34 1.95
CA TYR A 38 -36.28 35.96 2.27
C TYR A 38 -36.76 35.25 1.01
N THR A 39 -35.92 34.37 0.46
CA THR A 39 -36.14 33.66 -0.81
C THR A 39 -36.08 32.14 -0.60
N PRO A 40 -37.07 31.57 0.13
CA PRO A 40 -37.04 30.15 0.49
C PRO A 40 -37.09 29.25 -0.74
N VAL A 41 -36.51 28.06 -0.60
CA VAL A 41 -36.64 26.97 -1.56
C VAL A 41 -37.53 25.90 -0.94
N VAL A 42 -38.55 25.43 -1.65
CA VAL A 42 -39.47 24.39 -1.18
C VAL A 42 -39.34 23.19 -2.11
N ILE A 43 -38.80 22.10 -1.58
CA ILE A 43 -38.72 20.83 -2.30
C ILE A 43 -39.85 19.95 -1.80
N MET A 44 -40.67 19.43 -2.71
CA MET A 44 -41.79 18.54 -2.45
C MET A 44 -41.63 17.27 -3.30
N LEU A 45 -41.07 16.23 -2.71
CA LEU A 45 -40.88 14.93 -3.33
C LEU A 45 -42.12 14.07 -3.09
N THR A 46 -42.57 13.45 -4.16
CA THR A 46 -43.52 12.33 -4.15
C THR A 46 -42.81 10.98 -4.12
N GLN A 47 -41.55 10.93 -4.58
CA GLN A 47 -40.66 9.78 -4.54
C GLN A 47 -39.20 10.25 -4.46
N ASN A 48 -38.39 9.47 -3.76
CA ASN A 48 -36.94 9.53 -3.72
C ASN A 48 -36.51 8.15 -3.23
N SER A 49 -35.73 7.41 -4.02
CA SER A 49 -35.33 6.04 -3.66
C SER A 49 -34.14 6.04 -2.69
N SER A 50 -33.51 7.19 -2.46
CA SER A 50 -32.37 7.31 -1.55
C SER A 50 -32.75 7.81 -0.17
N ALA A 51 -32.28 7.15 0.88
CA ALA A 51 -32.49 7.60 2.25
C ALA A 51 -31.37 8.49 2.81
N THR A 52 -30.26 8.61 2.09
CA THR A 52 -29.11 9.46 2.45
C THR A 52 -28.94 10.63 1.48
N GLY A 53 -29.75 10.66 0.42
CA GLY A 53 -29.78 11.72 -0.58
C GLY A 53 -30.00 13.07 0.08
N TYR A 54 -29.16 14.02 -0.27
CA TYR A 54 -29.26 15.37 0.26
C TYR A 54 -29.19 16.40 -0.84
N ILE A 55 -29.88 17.52 -0.60
CA ILE A 55 -29.80 18.69 -1.45
C ILE A 55 -29.31 19.86 -0.59
N ILE A 56 -28.33 20.57 -1.10
CA ILE A 56 -27.88 21.86 -0.60
C ILE A 56 -28.57 22.93 -1.42
N ALA A 57 -29.16 23.93 -0.75
CA ALA A 57 -29.71 25.11 -1.41
C ALA A 57 -28.94 26.37 -1.01
N LYS A 58 -28.54 27.16 -2.00
CA LYS A 58 -27.82 28.43 -1.80
C LYS A 58 -28.42 29.54 -2.67
N PRO A 59 -29.06 30.55 -2.07
CA PRO A 59 -29.49 31.73 -2.79
C PRO A 59 -28.32 32.68 -3.11
N ALA A 60 -28.41 33.30 -4.29
CA ALA A 60 -27.49 34.30 -4.81
C ALA A 60 -28.24 35.58 -5.21
N ASP A 61 -27.97 36.67 -4.48
CA ASP A 61 -28.58 38.00 -4.70
C ASP A 61 -27.75 38.84 -5.70
N GLU A 62 -27.62 38.29 -6.89
CA GLU A 62 -27.00 38.90 -8.05
C GLU A 62 -27.57 38.23 -9.32
N ILE A 63 -27.34 38.81 -10.49
CA ILE A 63 -27.60 38.12 -11.76
C ILE A 63 -26.66 36.93 -11.93
N HIS A 64 -27.12 35.88 -12.60
CA HIS A 64 -26.27 34.73 -12.90
C HIS A 64 -25.08 35.18 -13.78
N PRO A 65 -23.82 34.77 -13.48
CA PRO A 65 -22.63 35.31 -14.15
C PRO A 65 -22.55 35.02 -15.65
N THR A 66 -23.31 34.04 -16.14
CA THR A 66 -23.36 33.70 -17.58
C THR A 66 -24.29 34.61 -18.38
N ILE A 67 -25.06 35.48 -17.73
CA ILE A 67 -25.96 36.41 -18.43
C ILE A 67 -25.12 37.59 -18.90
N ILE A 68 -24.91 37.64 -20.21
CA ILE A 68 -24.07 38.61 -20.89
C ILE A 68 -24.83 39.05 -22.11
N ASP A 69 -24.89 40.37 -22.32
CA ASP A 69 -25.49 40.99 -23.50
C ASP A 69 -25.00 40.29 -24.78
N ASP A 70 -25.92 39.64 -25.49
CA ASP A 70 -25.68 39.11 -26.83
C ASP A 70 -26.51 39.83 -27.90
N SER A 71 -26.97 39.16 -28.95
CA SER A 71 -27.77 39.81 -29.99
C SER A 71 -28.91 38.90 -30.39
N GLU A 72 -30.13 39.44 -30.26
CA GLU A 72 -31.36 38.67 -30.42
C GLU A 72 -31.84 38.63 -31.89
N ASN A 73 -31.02 39.01 -32.88
CA ASN A 73 -31.44 39.09 -34.28
C ASN A 73 -31.98 37.74 -34.82
N PRO A 74 -33.20 37.67 -35.37
CA PRO A 74 -34.00 38.77 -35.93
C PRO A 74 -35.02 39.45 -34.98
N ASP A 75 -35.07 39.05 -33.72
CA ASP A 75 -35.96 39.58 -32.70
C ASP A 75 -35.49 40.96 -32.19
N PRO A 76 -36.36 41.69 -31.45
CA PRO A 76 -35.99 42.99 -30.88
C PRO A 76 -34.81 42.87 -29.91
N GLU A 77 -33.75 43.62 -30.21
CA GLU A 77 -32.59 43.75 -29.32
C GLU A 77 -33.00 44.25 -27.93
N ILE A 78 -32.55 43.55 -26.90
CA ILE A 78 -32.73 43.87 -25.49
C ILE A 78 -31.39 44.07 -24.80
N VAL A 79 -31.44 44.45 -23.52
CA VAL A 79 -30.27 44.41 -22.64
C VAL A 79 -30.49 43.25 -21.69
N ASP A 80 -29.74 42.16 -21.83
CA ASP A 80 -30.07 40.88 -21.21
C ASP A 80 -30.09 40.98 -19.68
N MET A 81 -29.11 41.69 -19.13
CA MET A 81 -28.99 41.95 -17.70
C MET A 81 -30.17 42.72 -17.10
N ASP A 82 -30.94 43.46 -17.92
CA ASP A 82 -32.13 44.20 -17.52
C ASP A 82 -33.45 43.44 -17.82
N ASN A 83 -33.35 42.23 -18.37
CA ASN A 83 -34.49 41.39 -18.74
C ASN A 83 -34.44 39.98 -18.09
N VAL A 84 -33.60 39.83 -17.06
CA VAL A 84 -33.42 38.60 -16.27
C VAL A 84 -33.72 38.86 -14.79
N LEU A 85 -34.09 37.80 -14.06
CA LEU A 85 -34.20 37.83 -12.61
C LEU A 85 -32.85 38.22 -12.01
N GLN A 86 -32.85 39.24 -11.15
CA GLN A 86 -31.65 39.72 -10.45
C GLN A 86 -31.28 38.83 -9.25
N PHE A 87 -31.51 37.53 -9.41
CA PHE A 87 -31.37 36.51 -8.39
C PHE A 87 -31.23 35.14 -9.06
N TYR A 88 -30.43 34.25 -8.47
CA TYR A 88 -30.42 32.82 -8.80
C TYR A 88 -30.25 31.95 -7.57
N TRP A 89 -30.45 30.65 -7.72
CA TRP A 89 -30.18 29.66 -6.68
C TRP A 89 -29.27 28.59 -7.22
N VAL A 90 -28.32 28.14 -6.40
CA VAL A 90 -27.53 26.94 -6.67
C VAL A 90 -28.12 25.80 -5.85
N LEU A 91 -28.43 24.69 -6.50
CA LEU A 91 -28.67 23.41 -5.85
C LEU A 91 -27.47 22.49 -6.05
N LYS A 92 -27.07 21.76 -5.01
CA LYS A 92 -26.13 20.65 -5.12
C LYS A 92 -26.76 19.41 -4.50
N ALA A 93 -27.04 18.42 -5.33
CA ALA A 93 -27.54 17.12 -4.92
C ALA A 93 -26.39 16.11 -4.86
N GLN A 94 -26.42 15.23 -3.86
CA GLN A 94 -25.56 14.07 -3.81
C GLN A 94 -26.34 12.89 -3.21
N ASN A 95 -26.07 11.70 -3.75
CA ASN A 95 -26.71 10.44 -3.39
C ASN A 95 -28.23 10.49 -3.59
N PHE A 96 -28.74 11.28 -4.54
CA PHE A 96 -30.15 11.42 -4.87
C PHE A 96 -30.49 10.54 -6.08
N THR A 97 -31.52 9.69 -5.96
CA THR A 97 -31.93 8.75 -7.01
C THR A 97 -33.46 8.70 -7.12
N ASP A 98 -33.96 8.55 -8.34
CA ASP A 98 -35.39 8.48 -8.69
C ASP A 98 -36.24 9.61 -8.09
N GLY A 99 -35.65 10.79 -7.92
CA GLY A 99 -36.32 11.96 -7.39
C GLY A 99 -37.53 12.32 -8.26
N THR A 100 -38.73 12.27 -7.70
CA THR A 100 -39.94 12.70 -8.42
C THR A 100 -40.74 13.63 -7.54
N GLY A 101 -41.11 14.80 -8.05
CA GLY A 101 -41.77 15.84 -7.28
C GLY A 101 -41.65 17.21 -7.91
N THR A 102 -41.61 18.25 -7.08
CA THR A 102 -41.48 19.64 -7.53
C THR A 102 -40.54 20.41 -6.62
N VAL A 103 -39.78 21.34 -7.21
CA VAL A 103 -39.01 22.35 -6.48
C VAL A 103 -39.57 23.72 -6.80
N GLU A 104 -39.83 24.50 -5.75
CA GLU A 104 -40.34 25.86 -5.84
C GLU A 104 -39.32 26.84 -5.24
N PHE A 105 -38.90 27.82 -6.03
CA PHE A 105 -38.00 28.90 -5.59
C PHE A 105 -38.79 30.20 -5.46
N TYR A 106 -38.81 30.79 -4.27
CA TYR A 106 -39.55 32.02 -4.01
C TYR A 106 -38.66 33.24 -4.22
N TYR A 107 -39.12 34.21 -5.01
CA TYR A 107 -38.37 35.42 -5.35
C TYR A 107 -38.98 36.70 -4.77
N ASP A 108 -38.20 37.77 -4.69
CA ASP A 108 -38.68 39.12 -4.34
C ASP A 108 -39.11 39.86 -5.61
N GLU A 109 -40.29 40.50 -5.59
CA GLU A 109 -40.84 41.20 -6.76
C GLU A 109 -39.91 42.31 -7.30
N ASN A 110 -39.05 42.88 -6.44
CA ASN A 110 -38.10 43.90 -6.84
C ASN A 110 -36.92 43.35 -7.67
N ASP A 111 -36.77 42.03 -7.74
CA ASP A 111 -35.71 41.36 -8.51
C ASP A 111 -36.12 41.02 -9.94
N VAL A 112 -37.41 41.16 -10.27
CA VAL A 112 -37.90 41.00 -11.64
C VAL A 112 -37.62 42.28 -12.42
N ARG A 113 -36.74 42.20 -13.42
CA ARG A 113 -36.46 43.32 -14.33
C ARG A 113 -36.88 42.97 -15.75
N VAL A 114 -37.70 43.82 -16.34
CA VAL A 114 -38.13 43.66 -17.72
C VAL A 114 -38.33 45.01 -18.37
N THR A 115 -37.95 45.09 -19.64
CA THR A 115 -38.02 46.31 -20.45
C THR A 115 -38.81 46.03 -21.73
N ALA A 116 -39.50 47.06 -22.24
CA ALA A 116 -40.23 46.96 -23.49
C ALA A 116 -39.28 46.58 -24.66
N PRO A 117 -39.69 45.75 -25.63
CA PRO A 117 -41.09 45.41 -25.95
C PRO A 117 -41.69 44.26 -25.12
N TYR A 118 -40.89 43.54 -24.34
CA TYR A 118 -41.34 42.42 -23.52
C TYR A 118 -41.93 42.89 -22.20
N ASP A 119 -42.64 41.99 -21.54
CA ASP A 119 -43.14 42.17 -20.19
C ASP A 119 -42.95 40.90 -19.35
N VAL A 120 -43.46 40.91 -18.11
CA VAL A 120 -43.29 39.80 -17.17
C VAL A 120 -43.97 38.50 -17.63
N TYR A 121 -44.91 38.54 -18.59
CA TYR A 121 -45.49 37.32 -19.15
C TYR A 121 -44.54 36.59 -20.10
N ASP A 122 -43.47 37.27 -20.56
CA ASP A 122 -42.42 36.69 -21.37
C ASP A 122 -41.31 36.03 -20.51
N TYR A 123 -41.43 36.06 -19.17
CA TYR A 123 -40.50 35.37 -18.28
C TYR A 123 -40.73 33.86 -18.27
N ILE A 124 -39.65 33.11 -18.51
CA ILE A 124 -39.63 31.66 -18.38
C ILE A 124 -38.63 31.22 -17.31
N THR A 125 -38.79 30.02 -16.77
CA THR A 125 -37.82 29.45 -15.83
C THR A 125 -36.69 28.75 -16.60
N ALA A 126 -35.48 28.78 -16.05
CA ALA A 126 -34.33 28.13 -16.65
C ALA A 126 -33.42 27.51 -15.58
N LYS A 127 -32.78 26.39 -15.92
CA LYS A 127 -31.73 25.78 -15.11
C LYS A 127 -30.49 25.43 -15.93
N LEU A 128 -29.31 25.63 -15.35
CA LEU A 128 -28.00 25.26 -15.91
C LEU A 128 -27.45 24.12 -15.06
N LEU A 129 -27.41 22.91 -15.61
CA LEU A 129 -26.95 21.72 -14.87
C LEU A 129 -25.42 21.60 -14.88
N GLU A 130 -24.87 21.00 -13.83
CA GLU A 130 -23.47 20.60 -13.74
C GLU A 130 -23.18 19.30 -14.54
N ASP A 131 -23.81 19.15 -15.70
CA ASP A 131 -23.72 17.95 -16.58
C ASP A 131 -22.56 18.02 -17.59
N GLY A 132 -21.76 19.09 -17.52
CA GLY A 132 -20.63 19.34 -18.42
C GLY A 132 -21.01 19.80 -19.84
N THR A 133 -22.30 19.86 -20.19
CA THR A 133 -22.77 20.36 -21.49
C THR A 133 -22.78 21.89 -21.54
N GLY A 134 -23.02 22.52 -20.39
CA GLY A 134 -23.20 23.97 -20.26
C GLY A 134 -24.49 24.50 -20.86
N ASN A 135 -25.47 23.63 -21.16
CA ASN A 135 -26.74 24.04 -21.74
C ASN A 135 -27.66 24.66 -20.67
N TRP A 136 -28.34 25.74 -21.04
CA TRP A 136 -29.49 26.22 -20.28
C TRP A 136 -30.73 25.43 -20.70
N TYR A 137 -31.31 24.71 -19.74
CA TYR A 137 -32.59 24.06 -19.89
C TYR A 137 -33.70 25.06 -19.58
N LYS A 138 -34.35 25.54 -20.64
CA LYS A 138 -35.37 26.60 -20.62
C LYS A 138 -36.78 26.00 -20.67
N PHE A 139 -37.70 26.52 -19.86
CA PHE A 139 -39.07 26.00 -19.72
C PHE A 139 -40.11 27.07 -20.07
N ASP A 140 -40.53 27.09 -21.34
CA ASP A 140 -41.50 28.04 -21.93
C ASP A 140 -42.97 27.81 -21.49
N ASP A 141 -43.17 27.12 -20.37
CA ASP A 141 -44.49 26.97 -19.76
C ASP A 141 -44.69 28.13 -18.76
N VAL A 142 -45.50 29.12 -19.16
CA VAL A 142 -45.83 30.29 -18.35
C VAL A 142 -46.44 29.97 -16.98
N SER A 143 -46.87 28.72 -16.72
CA SER A 143 -47.29 28.29 -15.38
C SER A 143 -46.12 27.99 -14.43
N LYS A 144 -44.90 27.86 -14.96
CA LYS A 144 -43.67 27.60 -14.19
C LYS A 144 -43.07 28.87 -13.60
N PHE A 145 -43.31 30.02 -14.21
CA PHE A 145 -43.06 31.33 -13.59
C PHE A 145 -44.37 31.89 -13.03
N ASP A 146 -44.65 31.57 -11.76
CA ASP A 146 -45.90 31.97 -11.09
C ASP A 146 -45.76 33.38 -10.50
N GLU A 147 -46.09 34.40 -11.29
CA GLU A 147 -46.05 35.81 -10.89
C GLU A 147 -46.98 36.09 -9.68
N THR A 148 -48.14 35.44 -9.63
CA THR A 148 -49.14 35.68 -8.58
C THR A 148 -48.64 35.23 -7.21
N ASN A 149 -47.98 34.08 -7.14
CA ASN A 149 -47.42 33.53 -5.90
C ASN A 149 -45.92 33.80 -5.72
N LYS A 150 -45.29 34.48 -6.68
CA LYS A 150 -43.88 34.89 -6.68
C LYS A 150 -42.92 33.70 -6.56
N LYS A 151 -43.10 32.68 -7.40
CA LYS A 151 -42.25 31.47 -7.40
C LYS A 151 -41.92 30.93 -8.80
N LEU A 152 -40.73 30.34 -8.91
CA LEU A 152 -40.30 29.52 -10.03
C LEU A 152 -40.57 28.06 -9.67
N ILE A 153 -41.13 27.27 -10.58
CA ILE A 153 -41.52 25.87 -10.36
C ILE A 153 -40.74 24.98 -11.34
N PHE A 154 -40.08 23.96 -10.81
CA PHE A 154 -39.41 22.92 -11.59
C PHE A 154 -39.97 21.55 -11.21
N ASP A 155 -40.36 20.76 -12.21
CA ASP A 155 -40.84 19.41 -11.98
C ASP A 155 -39.66 18.44 -12.03
N PHE A 156 -39.58 17.59 -11.03
CA PHE A 156 -38.63 16.49 -10.93
C PHE A 156 -39.35 15.21 -11.35
N ASN A 157 -38.82 14.53 -12.36
CA ASN A 157 -39.35 13.25 -12.85
C ASN A 157 -38.19 12.27 -12.98
N ASN A 158 -38.08 11.34 -12.03
CA ASN A 158 -37.00 10.36 -11.98
C ASN A 158 -35.59 10.96 -12.08
N VAL A 159 -35.35 12.07 -11.36
CA VAL A 159 -34.09 12.82 -11.42
C VAL A 159 -33.03 12.22 -10.47
N ALA A 160 -31.78 12.25 -10.90
CA ALA A 160 -30.61 11.93 -10.08
C ALA A 160 -29.81 13.19 -9.72
N ASP A 161 -28.64 13.02 -9.11
CA ASP A 161 -27.76 14.13 -8.71
C ASP A 161 -27.47 15.12 -9.84
N VAL A 162 -27.08 14.62 -11.01
CA VAL A 162 -26.72 15.43 -12.19
C VAL A 162 -27.89 16.24 -12.76
N ASP A 163 -29.12 15.78 -12.53
CA ASP A 163 -30.34 16.42 -13.02
C ASP A 163 -30.85 17.54 -12.10
N ILE A 164 -30.28 17.61 -10.88
CA ILE A 164 -30.62 18.56 -9.83
C ILE A 164 -29.48 19.56 -9.61
N SER A 165 -28.23 19.10 -9.57
CA SER A 165 -27.06 19.93 -9.31
C SER A 165 -26.87 20.96 -10.42
N GLY A 166 -26.93 22.23 -10.05
CA GLY A 166 -26.91 23.34 -11.01
C GLY A 166 -27.53 24.62 -10.49
N ASP A 167 -27.62 25.58 -11.41
CA ASP A 167 -28.04 26.95 -11.12
C ASP A 167 -29.42 27.23 -11.73
N TYR A 168 -30.28 27.90 -10.98
CA TYR A 168 -31.70 28.08 -11.28
C TYR A 168 -32.06 29.56 -11.29
N THR A 169 -32.70 30.03 -12.36
CA THR A 169 -33.14 31.43 -12.52
C THR A 169 -34.35 31.54 -13.46
N ALA A 170 -34.75 32.77 -13.81
CA ALA A 170 -35.79 33.07 -14.77
C ALA A 170 -35.49 34.38 -15.51
N GLY A 171 -36.07 34.57 -16.69
CA GLY A 171 -35.85 35.77 -17.50
C GLY A 171 -36.70 35.76 -18.77
N VAL A 172 -36.71 36.89 -19.48
CA VAL A 172 -37.40 37.05 -20.77
C VAL A 172 -36.76 36.13 -21.79
N ASP A 173 -37.48 35.11 -22.24
CA ASP A 173 -37.03 34.16 -23.25
C ASP A 173 -38.23 33.31 -23.72
N GLY A 174 -38.12 32.58 -24.82
CA GLY A 174 -39.21 31.76 -25.30
C GLY A 174 -38.86 30.89 -26.51
N SER A 175 -39.70 29.89 -26.81
CA SER A 175 -39.45 28.97 -27.94
C SER A 175 -39.57 29.61 -29.33
N THR A 176 -39.97 30.88 -29.40
CA THR A 176 -40.28 31.58 -30.65
C THR A 176 -39.47 32.84 -30.90
N PHE A 177 -38.63 33.25 -29.94
CA PHE A 177 -37.77 34.43 -30.05
C PHE A 177 -36.50 34.23 -29.22
N LEU A 178 -35.41 34.92 -29.56
CA LEU A 178 -34.20 34.95 -28.73
C LEU A 178 -34.38 35.90 -27.54
N GLY A 179 -34.02 35.45 -26.35
CA GLY A 179 -34.18 36.20 -25.11
C GLY A 179 -32.91 36.29 -24.27
N ALA A 180 -33.06 36.83 -23.05
CA ALA A 180 -31.98 37.24 -22.17
C ALA A 180 -31.15 36.11 -21.55
N ILE A 181 -31.58 34.85 -21.70
CA ILE A 181 -30.85 33.69 -21.18
C ILE A 181 -30.16 33.01 -22.37
N PRO A 182 -28.83 32.82 -22.37
CA PRO A 182 -28.16 32.16 -23.48
C PRO A 182 -28.57 30.68 -23.59
N ASP A 183 -28.56 30.10 -24.78
CA ASP A 183 -28.87 28.66 -24.97
C ASP A 183 -27.80 27.75 -24.33
N GLN A 184 -26.54 28.17 -24.41
CA GLN A 184 -25.41 27.41 -23.89
C GLN A 184 -24.32 28.37 -23.40
N VAL A 185 -23.74 28.05 -22.25
CA VAL A 185 -22.53 28.69 -21.74
C VAL A 185 -21.33 28.17 -22.54
N PRO A 186 -20.65 29.02 -23.34
CA PRO A 186 -19.56 28.58 -24.20
C PRO A 186 -18.35 28.08 -23.40
N LEU A 187 -17.65 27.07 -23.95
CA LEU A 187 -16.37 26.58 -23.44
C LEU A 187 -15.21 27.27 -24.17
N TYR A 188 -14.47 28.10 -23.45
CA TYR A 188 -13.25 28.75 -23.90
C TYR A 188 -12.05 27.91 -23.48
N ALA A 189 -11.32 27.37 -24.45
CA ALA A 189 -10.05 26.69 -24.21
C ALA A 189 -8.87 27.62 -24.51
N SER A 190 -7.77 27.51 -23.76
CA SER A 190 -6.53 28.19 -24.11
C SER A 190 -5.97 27.67 -25.43
N LYS A 191 -5.14 28.49 -26.08
CA LYS A 191 -4.62 28.28 -27.44
C LYS A 191 -3.98 26.92 -27.69
N GLY A 192 -3.42 26.27 -26.66
CA GLY A 192 -2.84 24.93 -26.71
C GLY A 192 -3.80 23.85 -27.22
N VAL A 193 -5.12 24.08 -27.20
CA VAL A 193 -6.14 23.15 -27.73
C VAL A 193 -5.94 22.83 -29.22
N LEU A 194 -5.24 23.68 -29.96
CA LEU A 194 -4.87 23.44 -31.36
C LEU A 194 -3.80 22.35 -31.55
N GLY A 195 -3.25 21.80 -30.46
CA GLY A 195 -2.18 20.81 -30.49
C GLY A 195 -0.80 21.38 -30.87
N THR A 196 -0.69 22.70 -31.00
CA THR A 196 0.53 23.42 -31.41
C THR A 196 1.29 24.07 -30.25
N GLY A 197 0.86 23.83 -29.00
CA GLY A 197 1.48 24.31 -27.76
C GLY A 197 2.68 23.46 -27.30
N PRO A 198 3.31 23.78 -26.14
CA PRO A 198 2.84 24.69 -25.08
C PRO A 198 3.05 26.19 -25.36
N TYR A 199 2.15 27.03 -24.85
CA TYR A 199 2.27 28.50 -24.90
C TYR A 199 2.57 29.09 -23.51
N PRO A 200 3.81 29.52 -23.23
CA PRO A 200 4.22 29.96 -21.89
C PRO A 200 3.86 31.41 -21.54
N ALA A 201 3.24 32.15 -22.47
CA ALA A 201 2.97 33.58 -22.33
C ALA A 201 1.65 33.96 -23.00
N LEU A 202 0.55 33.46 -22.45
CA LEU A 202 -0.81 33.90 -22.80
C LEU A 202 -1.31 34.91 -21.76
N ASP A 203 -2.29 35.73 -22.15
CA ASP A 203 -2.97 36.67 -21.26
C ASP A 203 -4.48 36.55 -21.43
N TRP A 204 -5.19 36.41 -20.31
CA TRP A 204 -6.64 36.27 -20.24
C TRP A 204 -7.38 37.36 -21.04
N HIS A 205 -6.83 38.58 -21.06
CA HIS A 205 -7.43 39.73 -21.72
C HIS A 205 -7.09 39.87 -23.21
N THR A 206 -6.38 38.89 -23.78
CA THR A 206 -5.99 38.90 -25.20
C THR A 206 -6.82 37.90 -25.99
N ALA A 207 -7.47 38.35 -27.08
CA ALA A 207 -8.35 37.51 -27.91
C ALA A 207 -7.67 36.25 -28.47
N ASP A 208 -6.38 36.34 -28.86
CA ASP A 208 -5.63 35.20 -29.40
C ASP A 208 -5.33 34.10 -28.35
N THR A 209 -5.54 34.37 -27.05
CA THR A 209 -5.42 33.36 -26.00
C THR A 209 -6.48 32.27 -26.13
N TRP A 210 -7.66 32.61 -26.62
CA TRP A 210 -8.85 31.79 -26.48
C TRP A 210 -9.30 31.15 -27.78
N ARG A 211 -9.83 29.93 -27.67
CA ARG A 211 -10.51 29.21 -28.73
C ARG A 211 -11.84 28.65 -28.22
N VAL A 212 -12.80 28.56 -29.12
CA VAL A 212 -14.12 27.95 -28.90
C VAL A 212 -14.39 26.95 -30.02
N ASP A 213 -15.14 25.89 -29.74
CA ASP A 213 -15.59 24.96 -30.78
C ASP A 213 -16.71 25.62 -31.59
N ASP A 214 -16.61 25.58 -32.92
CA ASP A 214 -17.64 26.08 -33.83
C ASP A 214 -18.84 25.13 -34.01
N GLY A 215 -18.88 24.05 -33.22
CA GLY A 215 -19.90 23.00 -33.27
C GLY A 215 -19.59 21.90 -34.29
N THR A 216 -18.45 21.99 -34.99
CA THR A 216 -17.98 20.96 -35.92
C THR A 216 -16.79 20.15 -35.38
N GLY A 217 -16.36 20.43 -34.14
CA GLY A 217 -15.12 19.92 -33.57
C GLY A 217 -13.91 20.76 -33.98
N THR A 218 -14.12 21.95 -34.56
CA THR A 218 -13.06 22.85 -35.01
C THR A 218 -12.92 24.02 -34.05
N TRP A 219 -11.72 24.20 -33.49
CA TRP A 219 -11.41 25.28 -32.56
C TRP A 219 -11.05 26.59 -33.29
N VAL A 220 -11.90 27.61 -33.15
CA VAL A 220 -11.79 28.91 -33.84
C VAL A 220 -11.65 30.07 -32.85
N LEU A 221 -11.35 31.28 -33.35
CA LEU A 221 -11.38 32.49 -32.52
C LEU A 221 -12.83 32.84 -32.14
N PRO A 222 -13.12 33.21 -30.87
CA PRO A 222 -14.48 33.50 -30.40
C PRO A 222 -15.26 34.48 -31.28
N GLY A 223 -14.66 35.63 -31.61
CA GLY A 223 -15.30 36.63 -32.47
C GLY A 223 -15.62 36.17 -33.89
N SER A 224 -15.10 35.02 -34.34
CA SER A 224 -15.44 34.45 -35.67
C SER A 224 -16.83 33.83 -35.70
N ILE A 225 -17.40 33.48 -34.55
CA ILE A 225 -18.74 32.93 -34.40
C ILE A 225 -19.66 33.84 -33.58
N GLY A 226 -19.30 35.11 -33.43
CA GLY A 226 -20.12 36.11 -32.75
C GLY A 226 -20.01 36.11 -31.22
N LEU A 227 -19.10 35.32 -30.63
CA LEU A 227 -18.87 35.30 -29.18
C LEU A 227 -17.87 36.39 -28.74
N PRO A 228 -17.94 36.87 -27.48
CA PRO A 228 -16.96 37.81 -26.93
C PRO A 228 -15.51 37.31 -27.03
N ASP A 229 -14.57 38.20 -27.32
CA ASP A 229 -13.15 37.85 -27.47
C ASP A 229 -12.48 37.33 -26.18
N ILE A 230 -13.07 37.62 -25.01
CA ILE A 230 -12.59 37.19 -23.69
C ILE A 230 -13.68 36.39 -22.96
N PRO A 231 -13.32 35.34 -22.19
CA PRO A 231 -14.26 34.55 -21.43
C PRO A 231 -14.69 35.31 -20.18
N ASN A 232 -15.69 36.17 -20.33
CA ASN A 232 -16.46 36.69 -19.22
C ASN A 232 -17.64 35.74 -18.99
N GLY A 233 -17.93 35.34 -17.75
CA GLY A 233 -19.06 34.46 -17.40
C GLY A 233 -19.06 33.07 -18.05
N ALA A 234 -18.00 32.70 -18.78
CA ALA A 234 -17.94 31.48 -19.57
C ALA A 234 -17.34 30.29 -18.79
N ARG A 235 -17.40 29.10 -19.41
CA ARG A 235 -16.62 27.94 -18.95
C ARG A 235 -15.21 28.05 -19.52
N VAL A 236 -14.20 27.87 -18.70
CA VAL A 236 -12.80 28.07 -19.10
C VAL A 236 -11.99 26.80 -18.89
N ARG A 237 -11.19 26.43 -19.89
CA ARG A 237 -10.23 25.32 -19.83
C ARG A 237 -8.84 25.81 -20.17
N ILE A 238 -7.91 25.72 -19.22
CA ILE A 238 -6.49 26.01 -19.45
C ILE A 238 -5.81 24.69 -19.83
N ILE A 239 -5.36 24.57 -21.07
CA ILE A 239 -4.79 23.34 -21.61
C ILE A 239 -3.41 23.06 -21.02
N SER A 240 -3.09 21.78 -20.83
CA SER A 240 -1.79 21.34 -20.30
C SER A 240 -0.62 21.96 -21.08
N GLY A 241 0.37 22.45 -20.33
CA GLY A 241 1.54 23.15 -20.85
C GLY A 241 1.35 24.65 -21.13
N ASP A 242 0.13 25.16 -21.26
CA ASP A 242 -0.09 26.61 -21.41
C ASP A 242 0.01 27.34 -20.07
N ARG A 243 0.51 28.58 -20.09
CA ARG A 243 0.44 29.53 -18.97
C ARG A 243 -0.35 30.77 -19.37
N VAL A 244 -1.51 30.96 -18.74
CA VAL A 244 -2.40 32.12 -18.96
C VAL A 244 -2.29 33.06 -17.77
N THR A 245 -1.80 34.28 -18.01
CA THR A 245 -1.69 35.33 -17.00
C THR A 245 -2.93 36.23 -16.99
N THR A 246 -3.20 36.95 -15.90
CA THR A 246 -4.25 37.98 -15.86
C THR A 246 -3.63 39.38 -15.81
N SER A 247 -3.72 40.16 -16.89
CA SER A 247 -3.20 41.54 -16.92
C SER A 247 -4.10 42.59 -16.25
N ALA A 248 -5.34 42.23 -15.87
CA ALA A 248 -6.28 43.11 -15.19
C ALA A 248 -7.09 42.37 -14.10
N ASN A 249 -7.66 43.15 -13.18
CA ASN A 249 -8.49 42.68 -12.08
C ASN A 249 -9.90 42.29 -12.55
N TYR A 250 -10.62 41.56 -11.70
CA TYR A 250 -12.04 41.25 -11.89
C TYR A 250 -12.34 40.38 -13.11
N ILE A 251 -11.46 39.42 -13.42
CA ILE A 251 -11.85 38.35 -14.36
C ILE A 251 -13.03 37.57 -13.75
N SER A 252 -13.93 37.09 -14.59
CA SER A 252 -15.12 36.35 -14.14
C SER A 252 -15.36 35.16 -15.05
N ALA A 253 -15.26 33.96 -14.49
CA ALA A 253 -15.63 32.70 -15.13
C ALA A 253 -16.76 32.03 -14.34
N TYR A 254 -17.59 31.27 -15.03
CA TYR A 254 -18.59 30.39 -14.41
C TYR A 254 -17.95 29.11 -13.86
N MET A 255 -16.98 28.55 -14.59
CA MET A 255 -16.14 27.45 -14.12
C MET A 255 -14.75 27.52 -14.76
N SER A 256 -13.76 26.94 -14.09
CA SER A 256 -12.37 26.91 -14.50
C SER A 256 -11.78 25.51 -14.34
N GLU A 257 -11.52 24.84 -15.45
CA GLU A 257 -10.73 23.60 -15.52
C GLU A 257 -9.27 23.95 -15.83
N ILE A 258 -8.39 23.78 -14.84
CA ILE A 258 -6.98 24.14 -14.95
C ILE A 258 -6.18 22.86 -15.17
N LEU A 259 -5.72 22.62 -16.40
CA LEU A 259 -4.79 21.53 -16.76
C LEU A 259 -3.36 22.04 -17.02
N GLY A 260 -3.23 23.31 -17.42
CA GLY A 260 -1.97 24.05 -17.54
C GLY A 260 -1.69 24.91 -16.30
N THR A 261 -1.34 26.18 -16.50
CA THR A 261 -1.15 27.16 -15.41
C THR A 261 -2.06 28.37 -15.60
N LEU A 262 -2.91 28.64 -14.61
CA LEU A 262 -3.60 29.92 -14.47
C LEU A 262 -2.83 30.80 -13.49
N ASP A 263 -2.27 31.89 -13.98
CA ASP A 263 -1.46 32.83 -13.23
C ASP A 263 -2.25 34.12 -12.98
N VAL A 264 -2.77 34.25 -11.76
CA VAL A 264 -3.51 35.45 -11.35
C VAL A 264 -2.60 36.55 -10.78
N GLY A 265 -1.30 36.26 -10.63
CA GLY A 265 -0.31 37.19 -10.09
C GLY A 265 -0.80 37.99 -8.88
N THR A 266 -0.72 39.32 -9.00
CA THR A 266 -1.18 40.27 -7.97
C THR A 266 -2.62 40.78 -8.18
N THR A 267 -3.34 40.25 -9.18
CA THR A 267 -4.70 40.72 -9.48
C THR A 267 -5.69 40.34 -8.39
N PHE A 268 -6.79 41.08 -8.29
CA PHE A 268 -7.80 40.89 -7.24
C PHE A 268 -9.22 41.01 -7.79
N GLY A 269 -10.19 40.55 -6.99
CA GLY A 269 -11.61 40.56 -7.39
C GLY A 269 -11.95 39.52 -8.46
N ASN A 270 -11.02 38.60 -8.77
CA ASN A 270 -11.23 37.55 -9.74
C ASN A 270 -12.22 36.50 -9.23
N ARG A 271 -13.10 36.04 -10.10
CA ARG A 271 -14.06 34.95 -9.90
C ARG A 271 -13.73 33.83 -10.89
N LEU A 272 -13.41 32.65 -10.37
CA LEU A 272 -13.10 31.45 -11.15
C LEU A 272 -14.26 30.45 -11.19
N GLY A 273 -15.28 30.64 -10.34
CA GLY A 273 -16.45 29.76 -10.29
C GLY A 273 -16.11 28.39 -9.71
N ASN A 274 -16.62 27.31 -10.30
CA ASN A 274 -16.21 25.94 -9.92
C ASN A 274 -14.82 25.66 -10.47
N VAL A 275 -13.86 25.29 -9.61
CA VAL A 275 -12.45 25.09 -9.98
C VAL A 275 -12.06 23.63 -9.85
N ASN A 276 -11.54 23.07 -10.95
CA ASN A 276 -11.05 21.69 -11.01
C ASN A 276 -9.87 21.54 -11.98
N GLY A 277 -9.41 20.31 -12.18
CA GLY A 277 -8.24 19.97 -13.00
C GLY A 277 -6.96 19.72 -12.19
N THR A 278 -5.91 19.29 -12.88
CA THR A 278 -4.65 18.80 -12.29
C THR A 278 -3.48 19.78 -12.45
N GLY A 279 -3.72 20.94 -13.07
CA GLY A 279 -2.73 21.96 -13.35
C GLY A 279 -2.42 22.87 -12.14
N THR A 280 -1.85 24.04 -12.41
CA THR A 280 -1.38 24.97 -11.37
C THR A 280 -2.21 26.25 -11.35
N LEU A 281 -2.68 26.64 -10.16
CA LEU A 281 -3.17 27.99 -9.89
C LEU A 281 -2.06 28.77 -9.17
N TYR A 282 -1.48 29.74 -9.87
CA TYR A 282 -0.42 30.61 -9.37
C TYR A 282 -0.99 31.94 -8.85
N THR A 283 -0.58 32.35 -7.66
CA THR A 283 -0.98 33.62 -7.02
C THR A 283 0.18 34.26 -6.28
N GLU A 284 0.21 35.60 -6.25
CA GLU A 284 1.11 36.40 -5.41
C GLU A 284 0.38 37.03 -4.23
N ARG A 285 -0.76 36.45 -3.84
CA ARG A 285 -1.63 36.92 -2.77
C ARG A 285 -2.07 35.76 -1.89
N GLY A 286 -2.26 36.07 -0.60
CA GLY A 286 -2.76 35.11 0.39
C GLY A 286 -4.21 34.68 0.16
N SER A 287 -5.04 35.56 -0.36
CA SER A 287 -6.43 35.26 -0.71
C SER A 287 -6.49 34.64 -2.11
N LEU A 288 -7.03 33.43 -2.20
CA LEU A 288 -7.36 32.82 -3.49
C LEU A 288 -8.44 33.64 -4.24
N PRO A 289 -8.50 33.58 -5.57
CA PRO A 289 -9.64 34.04 -6.34
C PRO A 289 -10.95 33.45 -5.80
N GLY A 290 -12.07 34.14 -6.00
CA GLY A 290 -13.38 33.63 -5.61
C GLY A 290 -13.73 32.38 -6.42
N GLY A 291 -13.90 31.23 -5.77
CA GLY A 291 -14.28 29.98 -6.43
C GLY A 291 -14.52 28.84 -5.45
N TYR A 292 -15.07 27.74 -5.94
CA TYR A 292 -15.22 26.49 -5.21
C TYR A 292 -14.10 25.54 -5.62
N TYR A 293 -13.27 25.14 -4.66
CA TYR A 293 -12.01 24.42 -4.92
C TYR A 293 -12.01 22.97 -4.45
N GLU A 294 -13.16 22.40 -4.05
CA GLU A 294 -13.23 21.05 -3.47
C GLU A 294 -12.53 20.00 -4.34
N GLU A 295 -12.83 19.97 -5.64
CA GLU A 295 -12.18 19.05 -6.60
C GLU A 295 -10.71 19.40 -6.84
N PHE A 296 -10.38 20.67 -7.01
CA PHE A 296 -9.00 21.10 -7.25
C PHE A 296 -8.05 20.81 -6.08
N LEU A 297 -8.56 20.75 -4.85
CA LEU A 297 -7.79 20.46 -3.63
C LEU A 297 -7.84 18.99 -3.20
N ALA A 298 -8.63 18.15 -3.88
CA ALA A 298 -8.70 16.71 -3.63
C ALA A 298 -7.41 15.99 -4.08
N ALA A 299 -7.21 14.73 -3.66
CA ALA A 299 -5.97 13.98 -3.95
C ALA A 299 -5.64 13.86 -5.46
N THR A 300 -6.66 13.89 -6.33
CA THR A 300 -6.53 13.86 -7.80
C THR A 300 -6.53 15.25 -8.44
N GLY A 301 -6.63 16.31 -7.63
CA GLY A 301 -6.71 17.71 -8.07
C GLY A 301 -5.36 18.32 -8.43
N GLY A 302 -5.28 19.64 -8.43
CA GLY A 302 -4.15 20.40 -8.97
C GLY A 302 -3.13 20.87 -7.94
N THR A 303 -2.44 21.94 -8.29
CA THR A 303 -1.35 22.55 -7.52
C THR A 303 -1.67 24.01 -7.19
N LEU A 304 -1.53 24.39 -5.92
CA LEU A 304 -1.50 25.79 -5.53
C LEU A 304 -0.06 26.29 -5.47
N GLU A 305 0.26 27.34 -6.23
CA GLU A 305 1.57 27.99 -6.18
C GLU A 305 1.47 29.41 -5.61
N PHE A 306 2.18 29.66 -4.51
CA PHE A 306 2.26 30.97 -3.85
C PHE A 306 3.61 31.64 -4.15
N GLY A 307 3.61 32.50 -5.17
CA GLY A 307 4.80 33.14 -5.74
C GLY A 307 4.95 34.64 -5.44
N GLY A 308 5.76 35.34 -6.22
CA GLY A 308 6.01 36.77 -6.09
C GLY A 308 7.10 37.12 -5.09
N SER A 309 7.20 38.39 -4.71
CA SER A 309 8.27 38.91 -3.83
C SER A 309 7.76 39.60 -2.56
N ALA A 310 6.46 39.66 -2.35
CA ALA A 310 5.83 40.31 -1.20
C ALA A 310 5.68 39.35 -0.01
N ASP A 311 5.50 39.90 1.19
CA ASP A 311 5.20 39.12 2.39
C ASP A 311 3.69 38.97 2.58
N TYR A 312 3.19 37.75 2.76
CA TYR A 312 1.76 37.49 3.02
C TYR A 312 1.51 36.12 3.65
N SER A 313 0.39 36.00 4.38
CA SER A 313 -0.10 34.72 4.91
C SER A 313 -0.86 33.96 3.84
N VAL A 314 -0.73 32.63 3.82
CA VAL A 314 -1.36 31.74 2.83
C VAL A 314 -2.39 30.82 3.48
N LEU A 315 -3.22 30.17 2.66
CA LEU A 315 -4.09 29.05 3.05
C LEU A 315 -5.06 29.31 4.23
N SER A 316 -5.31 30.59 4.59
CA SER A 316 -6.04 31.04 5.79
C SER A 316 -6.99 30.03 6.46
N ASN A 317 -8.01 29.53 5.76
CA ASN A 317 -9.03 28.59 6.27
C ASN A 317 -9.08 27.29 5.45
N ILE A 318 -7.98 26.91 4.79
CA ILE A 318 -7.88 25.75 3.91
C ILE A 318 -7.01 24.70 4.63
N PRO A 319 -7.63 23.73 5.33
CA PRO A 319 -6.90 22.74 6.11
C PRO A 319 -6.32 21.60 5.27
N GLN A 320 -6.77 21.44 4.03
CA GLN A 320 -6.36 20.36 3.15
C GLN A 320 -6.17 20.86 1.72
N ILE A 321 -5.08 20.44 1.10
CA ILE A 321 -4.74 20.74 -0.29
C ILE A 321 -4.09 19.51 -0.93
N ASN A 322 -4.07 19.46 -2.26
CA ASN A 322 -3.30 18.44 -2.97
C ASN A 322 -1.81 18.77 -3.00
N ASN A 323 -1.36 19.52 -4.00
CA ASN A 323 0.04 19.93 -4.13
C ASN A 323 0.21 21.40 -3.77
N ILE A 324 1.36 21.74 -3.16
CA ILE A 324 1.73 23.12 -2.88
C ILE A 324 3.15 23.44 -3.28
N ILE A 325 3.31 24.61 -3.89
CA ILE A 325 4.60 25.19 -4.25
C ILE A 325 4.71 26.59 -3.64
N PHE A 326 5.82 26.84 -2.95
CA PHE A 326 6.25 28.19 -2.57
C PHE A 326 7.38 28.62 -3.48
N SER A 327 7.21 29.72 -4.20
CA SER A 327 8.18 30.21 -5.18
C SER A 327 8.45 31.71 -5.06
N GLY A 328 9.46 32.19 -5.77
CA GLY A 328 9.86 33.60 -5.76
C GLY A 328 10.70 33.97 -4.53
N THR A 329 10.35 35.06 -3.86
CA THR A 329 11.02 35.61 -2.67
C THR A 329 10.01 36.16 -1.65
N GLY A 330 10.49 36.64 -0.49
CA GLY A 330 9.63 37.18 0.57
C GLY A 330 9.04 36.12 1.50
N LYS A 331 8.23 36.52 2.48
CA LYS A 331 7.64 35.65 3.51
C LYS A 331 6.32 35.03 3.06
N ARG A 332 6.15 33.72 3.30
CA ARG A 332 4.90 32.95 3.19
C ARG A 332 4.56 32.40 4.57
N GLU A 333 3.59 33.01 5.25
CA GLU A 333 3.18 32.59 6.59
C GLU A 333 2.08 31.54 6.48
N LEU A 334 2.33 30.32 6.98
CA LEU A 334 1.37 29.23 7.02
C LEU A 334 0.21 29.55 7.99
N PRO A 335 -0.99 28.94 7.81
CA PRO A 335 -2.17 29.34 8.56
C PRO A 335 -2.14 28.82 10.00
N ASN A 336 -2.94 29.43 10.87
CA ASN A 336 -3.14 28.97 12.26
C ASN A 336 -4.12 27.78 12.33
N LEU A 337 -3.81 26.70 11.62
CA LEU A 337 -4.51 25.43 11.66
C LEU A 337 -3.57 24.30 11.19
N ASN A 338 -3.91 23.05 11.53
CA ASN A 338 -3.19 21.89 11.00
C ASN A 338 -3.41 21.77 9.49
N LEU A 339 -2.33 21.64 8.74
CA LEU A 339 -2.33 21.51 7.28
C LEU A 339 -2.15 20.05 6.87
N ILE A 340 -3.01 19.56 5.98
CA ILE A 340 -2.89 18.26 5.32
C ILE A 340 -2.54 18.51 3.84
N VAL A 341 -1.43 17.92 3.40
CA VAL A 341 -0.98 17.98 2.00
C VAL A 341 -1.04 16.57 1.43
N LEU A 342 -2.03 16.33 0.56
CA LEU A 342 -2.29 15.02 -0.03
C LEU A 342 -1.26 14.66 -1.11
N GLY A 343 -0.73 15.67 -1.78
CA GLY A 343 0.32 15.60 -2.79
C GLY A 343 1.65 16.10 -2.24
N SER A 344 2.47 16.70 -3.12
CA SER A 344 3.83 17.13 -2.78
C SER A 344 3.89 18.51 -2.14
N PHE A 345 4.83 18.69 -1.22
CA PHE A 345 5.16 19.97 -0.58
C PHE A 345 6.50 20.49 -1.10
N THR A 346 6.47 21.65 -1.77
CA THR A 346 7.64 22.19 -2.50
C THR A 346 8.02 23.59 -2.06
N ILE A 347 9.31 23.80 -1.77
CA ILE A 347 9.95 25.11 -1.55
C ILE A 347 11.00 25.33 -2.64
N ASP A 348 10.68 26.23 -3.57
CA ASP A 348 11.47 26.51 -4.78
C ASP A 348 11.64 28.02 -4.99
N GLY A 349 12.35 28.65 -4.05
CA GLY A 349 12.67 30.07 -4.11
C GLY A 349 13.60 30.40 -5.27
N THR A 350 13.46 31.60 -5.84
CA THR A 350 14.42 32.10 -6.84
C THR A 350 15.80 32.33 -6.21
N ASP A 351 15.83 32.65 -4.92
CA ASP A 351 17.02 32.73 -4.08
C ASP A 351 16.67 32.45 -2.60
N ALA A 352 17.66 32.54 -1.71
CA ALA A 352 17.53 32.25 -0.29
C ALA A 352 16.63 33.24 0.49
N THR A 353 16.02 34.23 -0.16
CA THR A 353 15.16 35.23 0.49
C THR A 353 13.67 34.86 0.50
N LEU A 354 13.27 33.75 -0.12
CA LEU A 354 11.99 33.11 0.16
C LEU A 354 12.01 32.54 1.58
N ASN A 355 11.03 32.89 2.42
CA ASN A 355 10.90 32.38 3.78
C ASN A 355 9.51 31.77 3.98
N VAL A 356 9.43 30.45 4.12
CA VAL A 356 8.17 29.75 4.45
C VAL A 356 8.15 29.54 5.96
N VAL A 357 7.12 30.04 6.66
CA VAL A 357 7.14 30.16 8.13
C VAL A 357 5.86 29.59 8.74
N ASN A 358 6.01 28.62 9.65
CA ASN A 358 4.96 28.08 10.51
C ASN A 358 4.88 28.83 11.85
N GLU A 359 4.52 30.12 11.82
CA GLU A 359 4.54 31.01 12.99
C GLU A 359 3.58 30.59 14.12
N PHE A 360 2.58 29.77 13.79
CA PHE A 360 1.56 29.30 14.72
C PHE A 360 1.83 27.91 15.31
N ASP A 361 3.00 27.33 15.01
CA ASP A 361 3.41 26.02 15.51
C ASP A 361 2.38 24.91 15.23
N GLN A 362 1.83 24.87 14.01
CA GLN A 362 0.80 23.90 13.64
C GLN A 362 1.38 22.65 13.00
N LYS A 363 0.61 21.56 13.00
CA LYS A 363 1.01 20.31 12.35
C LYS A 363 0.92 20.45 10.83
N ILE A 364 1.89 19.88 10.13
CA ILE A 364 1.90 19.67 8.68
C ILE A 364 1.95 18.16 8.43
N ASP A 365 0.84 17.59 7.98
CA ASP A 365 0.67 16.19 7.60
C ASP A 365 0.93 16.03 6.09
N LEU A 366 1.97 15.28 5.74
CA LEU A 366 2.48 15.15 4.38
C LEU A 366 2.27 13.72 3.88
N ARG A 367 1.50 13.55 2.80
CA ARG A 367 1.13 12.24 2.24
C ARG A 367 2.00 11.79 1.07
N LYS A 368 2.75 12.71 0.44
CA LYS A 368 3.72 12.44 -0.63
C LYS A 368 5.05 13.16 -0.36
N ASP A 369 5.85 13.35 -1.41
CA ASP A 369 7.23 13.83 -1.32
C ASP A 369 7.37 15.29 -0.86
N ILE A 370 8.55 15.58 -0.33
CA ILE A 370 9.00 16.93 0.03
C ILE A 370 10.14 17.34 -0.89
N TYR A 371 10.02 18.52 -1.50
CA TYR A 371 11.03 19.10 -2.36
C TYR A 371 11.53 20.43 -1.79
N TYR A 372 12.83 20.54 -1.54
CA TYR A 372 13.46 21.79 -1.10
C TYR A 372 14.69 22.13 -1.91
N ASN A 373 14.58 23.15 -2.76
CA ASN A 373 15.67 23.58 -3.63
C ASN A 373 16.38 24.82 -3.09
N THR A 374 15.65 25.88 -2.77
CA THR A 374 16.20 27.19 -2.41
C THR A 374 15.18 28.00 -1.59
N GLY A 375 15.64 28.77 -0.60
CA GLY A 375 14.80 29.55 0.31
C GLY A 375 15.17 29.32 1.78
N SER A 376 14.19 29.42 2.66
CA SER A 376 14.24 28.99 4.06
C SER A 376 12.88 28.42 4.50
N PHE A 377 12.92 27.54 5.50
CA PHE A 377 11.74 26.93 6.10
C PHE A 377 11.82 26.98 7.62
N ASP A 378 10.96 27.77 8.26
CA ASP A 378 10.76 27.73 9.70
C ASP A 378 9.59 26.78 10.00
N ALA A 379 9.90 25.60 10.52
CA ALA A 379 8.92 24.56 10.84
C ALA A 379 8.08 24.88 12.10
N GLY A 380 8.39 25.96 12.82
CA GLY A 380 7.85 26.29 14.13
C GLY A 380 8.70 25.72 15.28
N THR A 381 8.46 26.19 16.50
CA THR A 381 9.23 25.81 17.71
C THR A 381 8.37 25.29 18.86
N GLY A 382 7.05 25.48 18.80
CA GLY A 382 6.09 25.01 19.80
C GLY A 382 5.81 23.51 19.73
N SER A 383 5.13 22.99 20.76
CA SER A 383 4.88 21.54 20.90
C SER A 383 3.93 20.94 19.86
N SER A 384 3.26 21.78 19.05
CA SER A 384 2.37 21.34 17.96
C SER A 384 3.01 21.51 16.58
N ALA A 385 4.23 22.04 16.49
CA ALA A 385 5.01 22.17 15.26
C ALA A 385 5.55 20.81 14.81
N ILE A 386 4.65 19.99 14.28
CA ILE A 386 4.90 18.61 13.86
C ILE A 386 4.92 18.52 12.34
N VAL A 387 5.98 17.95 11.78
CA VAL A 387 6.01 17.47 10.40
C VAL A 387 5.77 15.95 10.45
N GLU A 388 4.61 15.50 9.99
CA GLU A 388 4.31 14.07 9.91
C GLU A 388 4.47 13.57 8.47
N LEU A 389 5.29 12.54 8.29
CA LEU A 389 5.43 11.81 7.04
C LEU A 389 4.48 10.62 7.08
N ASN A 390 3.30 10.81 6.50
CA ASN A 390 2.13 9.92 6.61
C ASN A 390 1.73 9.31 5.26
N GLY A 391 2.71 9.01 4.42
CA GLY A 391 2.50 8.35 3.14
C GLY A 391 2.01 6.92 3.34
N THR A 392 0.84 6.59 2.82
CA THR A 392 0.31 5.22 2.85
C THR A 392 0.48 4.51 1.50
N THR A 393 0.78 5.29 0.46
CA THR A 393 0.76 4.94 -0.97
C THR A 393 2.16 4.69 -1.54
N GLY A 394 3.11 4.25 -0.74
CA GLY A 394 4.50 4.02 -1.15
C GLY A 394 5.49 4.88 -0.37
N ALA A 395 6.77 4.68 -0.66
CA ALA A 395 7.85 5.39 0.00
C ALA A 395 7.76 6.90 -0.28
N GLN A 396 8.07 7.72 0.72
CA GLN A 396 8.19 9.17 0.53
C GLN A 396 9.66 9.55 0.38
N THR A 397 9.94 10.55 -0.44
CA THR A 397 11.28 11.11 -0.59
C THR A 397 11.34 12.53 -0.05
N ILE A 398 12.41 12.85 0.69
CA ILE A 398 12.81 14.21 0.99
C ILE A 398 13.99 14.54 0.07
N SER A 399 13.79 15.44 -0.90
CA SER A 399 14.77 15.70 -1.95
C SER A 399 14.85 17.18 -2.35
N GLY A 400 15.76 17.50 -3.27
CA GLY A 400 16.00 18.84 -3.81
C GLY A 400 17.48 19.20 -3.80
N THR A 401 17.80 20.47 -4.02
CA THR A 401 19.19 20.98 -3.96
C THR A 401 19.57 21.62 -2.63
N GLY A 402 18.60 21.81 -1.73
CA GLY A 402 18.78 22.39 -0.40
C GLY A 402 19.02 21.35 0.69
N GLY A 403 18.72 21.71 1.94
CA GLY A 403 18.78 20.81 3.10
C GLY A 403 18.03 21.40 4.29
N PHE A 404 17.20 20.60 4.95
CA PHE A 404 16.44 21.00 6.14
C PHE A 404 17.34 21.00 7.38
N THR A 405 18.39 21.82 7.36
CA THR A 405 19.45 21.86 8.37
C THR A 405 19.58 23.25 9.00
N GLY A 406 20.16 23.31 10.21
CA GLY A 406 20.37 24.56 10.92
C GLY A 406 19.06 25.30 11.18
N SER A 407 18.91 26.54 10.71
CA SER A 407 17.66 27.30 10.88
C SER A 407 16.48 26.75 10.08
N ASN A 408 16.70 25.77 9.18
CA ASN A 408 15.67 25.09 8.42
C ASN A 408 15.27 23.72 9.00
N ALA A 409 15.74 23.39 10.21
CA ALA A 409 15.47 22.11 10.85
C ALA A 409 13.97 21.90 11.09
N PHE A 410 13.54 20.64 11.08
CA PHE A 410 12.22 20.28 11.59
C PHE A 410 12.24 20.26 13.11
N ASN A 411 11.13 20.61 13.76
CA ASN A 411 11.06 20.62 15.22
C ASN A 411 10.65 19.25 15.79
N HIS A 412 9.40 18.84 15.55
CA HIS A 412 8.90 17.52 15.86
C HIS A 412 8.61 16.76 14.57
N VAL A 413 9.08 15.52 14.44
CA VAL A 413 8.84 14.66 13.28
C VAL A 413 8.16 13.38 13.72
N ILE A 414 7.12 12.98 12.98
CA ILE A 414 6.48 11.67 13.11
C ILE A 414 6.66 10.92 11.80
N ILE A 415 7.15 9.67 11.89
CA ILE A 415 7.26 8.74 10.77
C ILE A 415 6.10 7.75 10.88
N ASN A 416 5.23 7.76 9.87
CA ASN A 416 4.04 6.93 9.80
C ASN A 416 3.85 6.44 8.35
N ASN A 417 4.89 5.80 7.82
CA ASN A 417 4.90 5.28 6.47
C ASN A 417 5.55 3.89 6.43
N PRO A 418 4.78 2.79 6.38
CA PRO A 418 5.32 1.42 6.34
C PRO A 418 6.27 1.16 5.16
N ASN A 419 6.16 1.92 4.06
CA ASN A 419 7.01 1.78 2.89
C ASN A 419 8.35 2.52 3.02
N GLY A 420 8.54 3.26 4.11
CA GLY A 420 9.76 3.96 4.42
C GLY A 420 9.88 5.37 3.83
N ILE A 421 10.92 6.07 4.28
CA ILE A 421 11.27 7.44 3.91
C ILE A 421 12.69 7.45 3.38
N THR A 422 12.92 7.99 2.18
CA THR A 422 14.26 8.17 1.63
C THR A 422 14.71 9.62 1.76
N MET A 423 15.82 9.86 2.46
CA MET A 423 16.46 11.17 2.53
C MET A 423 17.50 11.32 1.42
N SER A 424 17.21 12.16 0.43
CA SER A 424 18.14 12.55 -0.65
C SER A 424 18.81 13.91 -0.41
N ILE A 425 18.46 14.57 0.71
CA ILE A 425 19.09 15.78 1.25
C ILE A 425 19.21 15.63 2.78
N PRO A 426 20.16 16.32 3.44
CA PRO A 426 20.31 16.22 4.90
C PRO A 426 19.14 16.89 5.66
N VAL A 427 18.80 16.31 6.81
CA VAL A 427 17.68 16.75 7.67
C VAL A 427 18.14 16.83 9.12
N ASP A 428 17.96 18.00 9.73
CA ASP A 428 18.11 18.23 11.17
C ASP A 428 16.72 18.15 11.86
N ILE A 429 16.67 17.54 13.04
CA ILE A 429 15.48 17.51 13.91
C ILE A 429 15.84 18.09 15.28
N ASP A 430 15.11 19.13 15.68
CA ASP A 430 15.42 19.96 16.84
C ASP A 430 14.83 19.48 18.17
N ASN A 431 13.82 18.60 18.17
CA ASN A 431 13.14 18.25 19.43
C ASN A 431 12.70 16.79 19.57
N SER A 432 11.89 16.24 18.65
CA SER A 432 11.47 14.83 18.73
C SER A 432 11.37 14.14 17.38
N LEU A 433 11.76 12.86 17.36
CA LEU A 433 11.52 11.92 16.27
C LEU A 433 10.70 10.75 16.82
N THR A 434 9.49 10.56 16.29
CA THR A 434 8.60 9.47 16.71
C THR A 434 8.36 8.53 15.55
N PHE A 435 8.61 7.24 15.76
CA PHE A 435 8.23 6.19 14.83
C PHE A 435 6.89 5.60 15.23
N THR A 436 5.88 5.80 14.39
CA THR A 436 4.66 5.01 14.39
C THR A 436 4.87 3.77 13.52
N ASP A 437 5.36 3.97 12.30
CA ASP A 437 5.67 2.92 11.33
C ASP A 437 6.67 3.43 10.27
N GLY A 438 7.52 2.56 9.74
CA GLY A 438 8.45 2.85 8.66
C GLY A 438 9.93 3.00 9.01
N VAL A 439 10.77 2.73 8.02
CA VAL A 439 12.23 2.91 8.08
C VAL A 439 12.63 4.23 7.42
N ILE A 440 13.62 4.94 7.99
CA ILE A 440 14.25 6.09 7.34
C ILE A 440 15.55 5.63 6.68
N HIS A 441 15.69 5.79 5.37
CA HIS A 441 16.92 5.52 4.63
C HIS A 441 17.78 6.79 4.52
N THR A 442 19.03 6.69 4.97
CA THR A 442 20.03 7.78 4.94
C THR A 442 21.34 7.32 4.30
N ASP A 443 22.19 8.28 3.94
CA ASP A 443 23.56 8.01 3.52
C ASP A 443 24.54 9.00 4.21
N ALA A 444 25.84 8.82 3.97
CA ALA A 444 26.87 9.66 4.60
C ALA A 444 26.81 11.15 4.22
N THR A 445 26.15 11.49 3.11
CA THR A 445 25.89 12.87 2.64
C THR A 445 24.54 13.36 3.15
N ASN A 446 23.51 12.53 3.04
CA ASN A 446 22.12 12.83 3.36
C ASN A 446 21.75 12.28 4.74
N ILE A 447 22.49 12.74 5.75
CA ILE A 447 22.38 12.24 7.11
C ILE A 447 21.18 12.86 7.84
N LEU A 448 20.52 12.05 8.66
CA LEU A 448 19.58 12.50 9.68
C LEU A 448 20.33 12.94 10.93
N LYS A 449 20.09 14.16 11.42
CA LYS A 449 20.80 14.72 12.57
C LYS A 449 19.84 15.24 13.64
N LEU A 450 19.94 14.68 14.84
CA LEU A 450 19.17 15.09 16.01
C LEU A 450 19.98 16.13 16.80
N THR A 451 19.53 17.39 16.80
CA THR A 451 20.29 18.52 17.37
C THR A 451 20.05 18.69 18.87
N ASN A 452 18.87 18.25 19.36
CA ASN A 452 18.53 18.28 20.78
C ASN A 452 19.41 17.32 21.60
N THR A 453 19.63 17.64 22.87
CA THR A 453 20.38 16.83 23.81
C THR A 453 19.50 15.94 24.69
N LEU A 454 18.19 15.84 24.47
CA LEU A 454 17.33 14.89 25.22
C LEU A 454 17.72 13.44 24.92
N GLU A 455 17.67 12.56 25.93
CA GLU A 455 17.87 11.11 25.79
C GLU A 455 16.68 10.45 25.09
N THR A 456 15.48 10.96 25.36
CA THR A 456 14.21 10.44 24.84
C THR A 456 13.75 11.16 23.57
N ILE A 457 14.69 11.74 22.81
CA ILE A 457 14.34 12.43 21.54
C ILE A 457 13.71 11.47 20.53
N VAL A 458 14.12 10.19 20.55
CA VAL A 458 13.52 9.15 19.70
C VAL A 458 12.54 8.33 20.52
N THR A 459 11.35 8.09 19.97
CA THR A 459 10.37 7.15 20.55
C THR A 459 9.79 6.23 19.46
N GLY A 460 9.35 5.03 19.85
CA GLY A 460 8.65 4.09 18.95
C GLY A 460 9.54 3.22 18.03
N ALA A 461 10.86 3.39 18.08
CA ALA A 461 11.80 2.60 17.27
C ALA A 461 11.79 1.11 17.63
N GLY A 462 12.09 0.25 16.65
CA GLY A 462 12.05 -1.21 16.77
C GLY A 462 12.27 -1.92 15.43
N SER A 463 11.92 -3.20 15.36
CA SER A 463 11.87 -3.92 14.06
C SER A 463 10.91 -3.21 13.10
N GLY A 464 11.33 -2.99 11.85
CA GLY A 464 10.61 -2.19 10.84
C GLY A 464 10.55 -0.68 11.09
N LYS A 465 11.12 -0.19 12.20
CA LYS A 465 11.02 1.21 12.67
C LYS A 465 12.36 1.75 13.13
N PHE A 466 13.23 2.05 12.19
CA PHE A 466 14.61 2.44 12.48
C PHE A 466 15.21 3.32 11.38
N VAL A 467 16.44 3.77 11.57
CA VAL A 467 17.22 4.45 10.52
C VAL A 467 18.14 3.44 9.85
N ASP A 468 17.91 3.17 8.56
CA ASP A 468 18.81 2.38 7.71
C ASP A 468 19.87 3.30 7.09
N GLY A 469 21.06 3.26 7.68
CA GLY A 469 22.15 4.18 7.33
C GLY A 469 22.67 4.97 8.53
N PRO A 470 23.60 5.91 8.31
CA PRO A 470 24.15 6.71 9.39
C PRO A 470 23.13 7.71 9.94
N MET A 471 23.15 7.91 11.26
CA MET A 471 22.42 8.99 11.92
C MET A 471 23.30 9.72 12.93
N SER A 472 23.06 11.01 13.12
CA SER A 472 23.81 11.86 14.04
C SER A 472 22.97 12.29 15.24
N LYS A 473 23.56 12.34 16.43
CA LYS A 473 22.93 12.84 17.66
C LYS A 473 23.89 13.73 18.43
N ASN A 474 23.41 14.89 18.87
CA ASN A 474 24.11 15.74 19.84
C ASN A 474 23.99 15.13 21.25
N ILE A 475 25.07 14.59 21.81
CA ILE A 475 25.10 13.95 23.12
C ILE A 475 25.91 14.84 24.06
N ILE A 476 25.38 15.18 25.25
CA ILE A 476 26.13 15.95 26.25
C ILE A 476 27.10 15.09 27.08
N SER A 477 28.09 15.73 27.69
CA SER A 477 29.02 15.06 28.61
C SER A 477 28.28 14.34 29.74
N GLY A 478 28.54 13.05 29.92
CA GLY A 478 27.95 12.16 30.92
C GLY A 478 26.60 11.54 30.53
N GLN A 479 26.07 11.83 29.34
CA GLN A 479 24.80 11.30 28.85
C GLN A 479 24.97 9.94 28.14
N ASP A 480 23.92 9.13 28.21
CA ASP A 480 23.75 7.90 27.44
C ASP A 480 22.72 8.12 26.31
N PHE A 481 22.93 7.48 25.16
CA PHE A 481 21.96 7.52 24.06
C PHE A 481 21.99 6.22 23.26
N GLU A 482 20.81 5.65 23.01
CA GLU A 482 20.60 4.49 22.14
C GLU A 482 20.25 4.98 20.73
N PHE A 483 21.09 4.64 19.76
CA PHE A 483 20.87 4.92 18.35
C PHE A 483 19.94 3.84 17.75
N PRO A 484 18.75 4.21 17.24
CA PRO A 484 17.82 3.31 16.57
C PRO A 484 18.24 3.03 15.12
N VAL A 485 19.44 2.47 14.92
CA VAL A 485 19.95 2.14 13.58
C VAL A 485 19.64 0.70 13.18
N GLY A 486 19.64 0.45 11.88
CA GLY A 486 19.48 -0.87 11.29
C GLY A 486 20.04 -0.92 9.88
N ASN A 487 19.89 -2.08 9.22
CA ASN A 487 20.30 -2.31 7.84
C ASN A 487 19.63 -3.56 7.27
N SER A 488 19.18 -3.49 6.02
CA SER A 488 18.58 -4.64 5.31
C SER A 488 17.45 -5.29 6.13
N ASN A 489 16.51 -4.47 6.60
CA ASN A 489 15.37 -4.84 7.47
C ASN A 489 15.74 -5.31 8.90
N ARG A 490 17.04 -5.43 9.24
CA ARG A 490 17.47 -5.84 10.57
C ARG A 490 17.70 -4.63 11.47
N TYR A 491 17.01 -4.61 12.62
CA TYR A 491 17.22 -3.61 13.66
C TYR A 491 18.45 -3.94 14.49
N GLY A 492 19.49 -3.10 14.38
CA GLY A 492 20.81 -3.30 14.99
C GLY A 492 21.18 -2.11 15.87
N LYS A 493 20.34 -1.78 16.84
CA LYS A 493 20.56 -0.61 17.72
C LYS A 493 21.91 -0.65 18.45
N VAL A 494 22.44 0.51 18.79
CA VAL A 494 23.72 0.65 19.50
C VAL A 494 23.71 1.83 20.45
N SER A 495 24.30 1.70 21.63
CA SER A 495 24.30 2.80 22.62
C SER A 495 25.68 3.39 22.83
N VAL A 496 25.76 4.72 22.87
CA VAL A 496 26.92 5.47 23.36
C VAL A 496 26.61 5.89 24.79
N ILE A 497 27.49 5.51 25.73
CA ILE A 497 27.28 5.65 27.17
C ILE A 497 28.37 6.54 27.76
N SER A 498 27.95 7.48 28.61
CA SER A 498 28.81 8.38 29.38
C SER A 498 29.83 9.11 28.51
N SER A 499 29.37 9.81 27.47
CA SER A 499 30.23 10.60 26.58
C SER A 499 31.12 11.57 27.37
N SER A 500 32.41 11.69 27.05
CA SER A 500 33.30 12.63 27.75
C SER A 500 33.04 14.10 27.41
N VAL A 501 32.36 14.40 26.30
CA VAL A 501 32.08 15.77 25.85
C VAL A 501 30.68 15.94 25.26
N SER A 502 30.25 17.19 25.20
CA SER A 502 29.02 17.59 24.54
C SER A 502 29.23 17.94 23.07
N ASP A 503 28.87 17.04 22.17
CA ASP A 503 28.94 17.25 20.71
C ASP A 503 28.20 16.13 19.94
N TYR A 504 28.28 16.16 18.60
CA TYR A 504 27.68 15.19 17.71
C TYR A 504 28.43 13.86 17.64
N TRP A 505 27.67 12.78 17.74
CA TRP A 505 28.07 11.41 17.51
C TRP A 505 27.30 10.86 16.31
N ILE A 506 27.92 9.97 15.54
CA ILE A 506 27.28 9.29 14.42
C ILE A 506 27.38 7.78 14.62
N ALA A 507 26.28 7.07 14.41
CA ALA A 507 26.24 5.62 14.46
C ALA A 507 25.62 5.05 13.17
N GLN A 508 26.08 3.87 12.78
CA GLN A 508 25.53 3.08 11.68
C GLN A 508 25.69 1.59 11.99
N TYR A 509 24.72 0.79 11.55
CA TYR A 509 24.74 -0.66 11.62
C TYR A 509 24.94 -1.29 10.24
N TYR A 510 25.58 -2.46 10.21
CA TYR A 510 25.82 -3.25 9.00
C TYR A 510 25.47 -4.71 9.27
N ASN A 511 24.59 -5.28 8.43
CA ASN A 511 24.11 -6.66 8.53
C ASN A 511 24.84 -7.59 7.54
N HIS A 512 26.17 -7.59 7.61
CA HIS A 512 27.02 -8.47 6.79
C HIS A 512 28.42 -8.60 7.40
N ASN A 513 29.27 -9.41 6.78
CA ASN A 513 30.60 -9.74 7.27
C ASN A 513 31.53 -8.51 7.30
N PRO A 514 32.14 -8.15 8.45
CA PRO A 514 33.08 -7.03 8.53
C PRO A 514 34.28 -7.14 7.54
N ASN A 515 34.64 -8.36 7.13
CA ASN A 515 35.67 -8.60 6.12
C ASN A 515 35.33 -7.99 4.76
N ASP A 516 34.06 -7.88 4.40
CA ASP A 516 33.62 -7.30 3.13
C ASP A 516 33.99 -5.80 3.03
N ASP A 517 34.14 -5.14 4.19
CA ASP A 517 34.62 -3.77 4.33
C ASP A 517 36.10 -3.66 4.76
N GLY A 518 36.82 -4.79 4.73
CA GLY A 518 38.26 -4.87 4.99
C GLY A 518 38.65 -5.07 6.46
N TYR A 519 37.70 -5.48 7.32
CA TYR A 519 37.93 -5.75 8.74
C TYR A 519 37.92 -7.26 9.02
N ASP A 520 39.00 -7.96 8.67
CA ASP A 520 39.08 -9.42 8.76
C ASP A 520 38.81 -9.95 10.19
N PRO A 521 37.70 -10.68 10.44
CA PRO A 521 37.32 -11.18 11.76
C PRO A 521 38.26 -12.28 12.28
N THR A 522 39.14 -12.83 11.43
CA THR A 522 40.13 -13.84 11.83
C THR A 522 41.40 -13.22 12.42
N VAL A 523 41.58 -11.89 12.30
CA VAL A 523 42.75 -11.18 12.81
C VAL A 523 42.40 -10.46 14.12
N PHE A 524 42.61 -11.14 15.25
CA PHE A 524 42.31 -10.62 16.59
C PHE A 524 43.44 -10.89 17.60
N ASN A 525 43.46 -10.10 18.67
CA ASN A 525 44.39 -10.28 19.78
C ASN A 525 43.72 -10.96 20.98
N ALA A 526 44.49 -11.80 21.69
CA ALA A 526 44.06 -12.38 22.96
C ALA A 526 43.65 -11.28 23.97
N PRO A 527 42.62 -11.51 24.81
CA PRO A 527 41.99 -12.79 25.11
C PRO A 527 40.83 -13.20 24.19
N LEU A 528 40.50 -12.40 23.16
CA LEU A 528 39.47 -12.77 22.18
C LEU A 528 39.81 -14.12 21.53
N GLN A 529 38.77 -14.91 21.28
CA GLN A 529 38.88 -16.23 20.64
C GLN A 529 38.07 -16.29 19.34
N VAL A 530 36.95 -15.58 19.27
CA VAL A 530 36.12 -15.45 18.06
C VAL A 530 35.58 -14.03 17.97
N VAL A 531 35.51 -13.50 16.76
CA VAL A 531 34.90 -12.23 16.40
C VAL A 531 33.77 -12.51 15.42
N SER A 532 32.62 -11.86 15.58
CA SER A 532 31.49 -12.03 14.68
C SER A 532 31.86 -11.65 13.26
N ASP A 533 31.44 -12.51 12.33
CA ASP A 533 31.59 -12.38 10.89
C ASP A 533 30.24 -12.11 10.21
N ASN A 534 29.25 -11.65 10.97
CA ASN A 534 27.86 -11.52 10.55
C ASN A 534 27.33 -10.08 10.66
N GLU A 535 27.84 -9.29 11.61
CA GLU A 535 27.40 -7.91 11.78
C GLU A 535 28.49 -7.03 12.41
N TYR A 536 28.37 -5.72 12.22
CA TYR A 536 29.18 -4.75 12.95
C TYR A 536 28.54 -3.36 12.99
N TRP A 537 29.10 -2.52 13.85
CA TRP A 537 28.71 -1.12 14.02
C TRP A 537 29.87 -0.20 13.73
N ARG A 538 29.56 0.93 13.10
CA ARG A 538 30.48 2.05 12.95
C ARG A 538 30.00 3.20 13.82
N ILE A 539 30.87 3.71 14.68
CA ILE A 539 30.57 4.84 15.55
C ILE A 539 31.66 5.89 15.43
N MET A 540 31.28 7.08 15.02
CA MET A 540 32.14 8.24 14.93
C MET A 540 31.81 9.20 16.08
N GLY A 541 32.82 9.54 16.87
CA GLY A 541 32.69 10.50 17.96
C GLY A 541 33.12 11.91 17.54
N PRO A 542 33.01 12.90 18.42
CA PRO A 542 33.68 14.18 18.27
C PRO A 542 35.20 14.03 18.53
N ALA A 543 36.05 14.83 17.88
CA ALA A 543 37.50 14.63 17.82
C ALA A 543 38.18 14.37 19.20
N SER A 544 38.92 13.25 19.30
CA SER A 544 39.74 12.78 20.44
C SER A 544 39.00 12.60 21.78
N GLN A 545 38.01 11.71 21.84
CA GLN A 545 37.12 11.56 23.00
C GLN A 545 36.92 10.12 23.45
N THR A 546 36.44 9.96 24.68
CA THR A 546 36.17 8.64 25.27
C THR A 546 34.69 8.46 25.58
N ALA A 547 34.12 7.34 25.16
CA ALA A 547 32.79 6.89 25.60
C ALA A 547 32.76 5.37 25.70
N LYS A 548 31.75 4.84 26.36
CA LYS A 548 31.45 3.41 26.32
C LYS A 548 30.50 3.13 25.16
N VAL A 549 30.63 1.96 24.57
CA VAL A 549 29.70 1.46 23.55
C VAL A 549 28.99 0.25 24.12
N SER A 550 27.67 0.21 24.03
CA SER A 550 26.90 -1.02 24.27
C SER A 550 26.37 -1.54 22.96
N LEU A 551 26.63 -2.82 22.67
CA LEU A 551 26.14 -3.51 21.48
C LEU A 551 24.92 -4.34 21.82
N PHE A 552 23.96 -4.37 20.90
CA PHE A 552 22.78 -5.23 20.95
C PHE A 552 23.03 -6.53 20.21
N TRP A 553 22.36 -7.60 20.64
CA TRP A 553 22.36 -8.88 19.94
C TRP A 553 20.95 -9.50 19.93
N ASN A 554 20.71 -10.34 18.94
CA ASN A 554 19.48 -11.12 18.79
C ASN A 554 19.77 -12.51 18.21
N ALA A 555 18.73 -13.30 17.93
CA ALA A 555 18.86 -14.64 17.33
C ALA A 555 19.64 -14.64 15.99
N LEU A 556 19.63 -13.52 15.25
CA LEU A 556 20.38 -13.38 14.00
C LEU A 556 21.86 -13.01 14.24
N SER A 557 22.31 -12.82 15.47
CA SER A 557 23.71 -12.48 15.81
C SER A 557 24.67 -13.67 15.79
N GLY A 558 24.17 -14.88 15.52
CA GLY A 558 24.95 -16.12 15.50
C GLY A 558 25.13 -16.75 16.89
N GLY A 559 26.06 -17.72 16.99
CA GLY A 559 26.22 -18.62 18.14
C GLY A 559 26.64 -18.00 19.49
N PHE A 560 26.78 -16.67 19.59
CA PHE A 560 27.22 -15.98 20.81
C PHE A 560 26.15 -15.93 21.92
N ALA A 561 24.90 -16.29 21.61
CA ALA A 561 23.74 -16.13 22.49
C ALA A 561 23.53 -17.27 23.51
N ASP A 562 24.32 -18.34 23.46
CA ASP A 562 24.16 -19.51 24.35
C ASP A 562 24.22 -19.10 25.84
N ASP A 563 23.23 -19.54 26.63
CA ASP A 563 23.12 -19.29 28.07
C ASP A 563 24.41 -19.68 28.83
N ALA A 564 25.08 -20.77 28.43
CA ALA A 564 26.28 -21.26 29.11
C ALA A 564 27.52 -20.38 28.90
N HIS A 565 27.61 -19.72 27.73
CA HIS A 565 28.77 -18.94 27.30
C HIS A 565 28.48 -17.45 27.15
N ARG A 566 27.25 -17.02 27.45
CA ARG A 566 26.84 -15.62 27.39
C ARG A 566 27.77 -14.71 28.19
N SER A 567 28.23 -15.15 29.37
CA SER A 567 29.18 -14.37 30.19
C SER A 567 30.54 -14.14 29.55
N ASP A 568 30.90 -14.93 28.54
CA ASP A 568 32.15 -14.80 27.79
C ASP A 568 32.05 -13.83 26.61
N MET A 569 30.84 -13.36 26.27
CA MET A 569 30.66 -12.34 25.23
C MET A 569 31.46 -11.07 25.54
N ARG A 570 32.03 -10.49 24.49
CA ARG A 570 32.86 -9.29 24.50
C ARG A 570 32.47 -8.36 23.38
N ILE A 571 32.84 -7.10 23.56
CA ILE A 571 32.87 -6.13 22.48
C ILE A 571 34.30 -6.11 21.94
N ALA A 572 34.44 -6.35 20.64
CA ALA A 572 35.68 -6.21 19.91
C ALA A 572 35.69 -4.86 19.17
N GLU A 573 36.84 -4.22 19.14
CA GLU A 573 37.11 -3.01 18.37
C GLU A 573 38.27 -3.24 17.39
N TRP A 574 38.09 -2.87 16.13
CA TRP A 574 39.18 -2.90 15.15
C TRP A 574 40.18 -1.77 15.44
N ARG A 575 41.47 -2.08 15.59
CA ARG A 575 42.53 -1.09 15.86
C ARG A 575 43.69 -1.22 14.90
N THR A 576 44.30 -0.08 14.58
CA THR A 576 45.51 0.00 13.77
C THR A 576 46.74 -0.45 14.56
N GLY A 577 47.60 -1.23 13.91
CA GLY A 577 48.72 -1.89 14.57
C GLY A 577 49.73 -2.46 13.59
N SER A 578 50.45 -3.50 14.04
CA SER A 578 51.36 -4.28 13.19
C SER A 578 51.24 -5.75 13.57
N PRO A 579 50.22 -6.48 13.08
CA PRO A 579 49.18 -6.05 12.13
C PRO A 579 48.02 -5.28 12.79
N ASP A 580 47.16 -4.68 11.97
CA ASP A 580 45.82 -4.24 12.39
C ASP A 580 45.03 -5.47 12.86
N ALA A 581 44.24 -5.32 13.92
CA ALA A 581 43.51 -6.45 14.51
C ALA A 581 42.32 -6.00 15.37
N TRP A 582 41.39 -6.92 15.58
CA TRP A 582 40.34 -6.79 16.60
C TRP A 582 40.93 -6.92 18.01
N ASN A 583 40.55 -6.02 18.90
CA ASN A 583 40.99 -5.97 20.29
C ASN A 583 39.79 -5.93 21.23
N GLU A 584 39.91 -6.62 22.37
CA GLU A 584 38.90 -6.53 23.43
C GLU A 584 38.79 -5.09 23.94
N VAL A 585 37.56 -4.56 24.02
CA VAL A 585 37.29 -3.23 24.58
C VAL A 585 37.43 -3.23 26.09
N ASP A 586 36.79 -4.20 26.76
CA ASP A 586 36.81 -4.34 28.22
C ASP A 586 36.79 -5.82 28.62
N PRO A 587 37.71 -6.28 29.50
CA PRO A 587 37.68 -7.63 30.06
C PRO A 587 36.50 -7.87 31.02
N SER A 588 35.77 -6.83 31.42
CA SER A 588 34.62 -6.90 32.31
C SER A 588 33.41 -6.23 31.68
N ASN A 589 32.50 -7.04 31.14
CA ASN A 589 31.24 -6.56 30.58
C ASN A 589 30.06 -6.92 31.47
N THR A 590 29.05 -6.06 31.50
CA THR A 590 27.70 -6.41 31.94
C THR A 590 26.92 -6.89 30.73
N ILE A 591 26.38 -8.10 30.81
CA ILE A 591 25.53 -8.66 29.76
C ILE A 591 24.12 -8.83 30.34
N VAL A 592 23.11 -8.32 29.63
CA VAL A 592 21.70 -8.36 30.02
C VAL A 592 20.91 -8.93 28.87
N GLY A 593 20.06 -9.94 29.10
CA GLY A 593 19.25 -10.57 28.05
C GLY A 593 18.92 -12.03 28.36
N ASP A 594 18.23 -12.65 27.41
CA ASP A 594 17.89 -14.08 27.35
C ASP A 594 18.39 -14.68 26.03
N ALA A 595 18.22 -15.99 25.79
CA ALA A 595 18.74 -16.67 24.59
C ALA A 595 18.33 -16.06 23.24
N THR A 596 17.33 -15.19 23.18
CA THR A 596 16.83 -14.58 21.95
C THR A 596 17.32 -13.15 21.73
N THR A 597 17.63 -12.40 22.80
CA THR A 597 18.05 -11.01 22.68
C THR A 597 18.71 -10.45 23.95
N GLY A 598 19.62 -9.49 23.77
CA GLY A 598 20.24 -8.78 24.88
C GLY A 598 21.20 -7.67 24.46
N SER A 599 22.01 -7.21 25.43
CA SER A 599 23.07 -6.24 25.21
C SER A 599 24.35 -6.58 25.98
N ILE A 600 25.48 -6.10 25.47
CA ILE A 600 26.81 -6.19 26.08
C ILE A 600 27.26 -4.75 26.39
N THR A 601 27.71 -4.47 27.62
CA THR A 601 28.13 -3.12 28.05
C THR A 601 29.45 -3.17 28.84
N PRO A 602 30.48 -2.37 28.47
CA PRO A 602 31.74 -2.25 29.22
C PRO A 602 31.56 -1.68 30.64
N ASN A 603 32.17 -2.31 31.65
CA ASN A 603 32.06 -1.86 33.04
C ASN A 603 33.05 -0.75 33.39
N ASN A 604 34.27 -0.81 32.88
CA ASN A 604 35.40 0.01 33.34
C ASN A 604 36.05 0.83 32.22
N ASN A 605 36.16 0.28 31.01
CA ASN A 605 36.90 0.91 29.93
C ASN A 605 36.00 1.76 29.04
N SER A 606 36.51 2.92 28.67
CA SER A 606 35.94 3.75 27.59
C SER A 606 36.85 3.67 26.38
N THR A 607 36.26 3.60 25.19
CA THR A 607 36.96 3.58 23.91
C THR A 607 37.36 4.98 23.50
N THR A 608 38.55 5.16 22.93
CA THR A 608 38.97 6.43 22.33
C THR A 608 38.53 6.49 20.87
N PHE A 609 37.71 7.47 20.51
CA PHE A 609 37.10 7.57 19.18
C PHE A 609 37.91 8.40 18.18
N ASN A 610 37.62 8.13 16.90
CA ASN A 610 38.20 8.71 15.69
C ASN A 610 39.65 8.29 15.44
N GLU A 611 39.95 7.03 15.77
CA GLU A 611 41.17 6.39 15.27
C GLU A 611 41.16 6.34 13.72
N PHE A 612 39.98 6.10 13.14
CA PHE A 612 39.74 6.17 11.70
C PHE A 612 38.98 7.44 11.32
N ALA A 613 39.20 7.92 10.10
CA ALA A 613 38.53 9.11 9.56
C ALA A 613 36.99 8.97 9.53
N ASN A 614 36.48 7.74 9.47
CA ASN A 614 35.05 7.44 9.38
C ASN A 614 34.46 6.88 10.70
N GLY A 615 35.21 6.92 11.80
CA GLY A 615 34.79 6.37 13.09
C GLY A 615 35.32 4.96 13.38
N ASN A 616 35.16 4.54 14.63
CA ASN A 616 35.64 3.25 15.13
C ASN A 616 34.65 2.14 14.77
N ILE A 617 35.18 0.94 14.60
CA ILE A 617 34.42 -0.24 14.18
C ILE A 617 34.33 -1.20 15.36
N PHE A 618 33.11 -1.63 15.67
CA PHE A 618 32.81 -2.52 16.78
C PHE A 618 32.02 -3.72 16.30
N THR A 619 32.23 -4.86 16.94
CA THR A 619 31.39 -6.04 16.75
C THR A 619 31.34 -6.90 18.01
N ILE A 620 30.45 -7.89 18.00
CA ILE A 620 30.33 -8.91 19.03
C ILE A 620 31.49 -9.90 18.89
N SER A 621 32.01 -10.36 20.02
CA SER A 621 33.08 -11.33 20.11
C SER A 621 32.93 -12.18 21.37
N THR A 622 33.83 -13.13 21.60
CA THR A 622 33.85 -13.89 22.86
C THR A 622 35.28 -14.22 23.30
N THR A 623 35.46 -14.39 24.62
CA THR A 623 36.66 -15.04 25.19
C THR A 623 36.49 -16.55 25.36
N TYR A 624 35.28 -17.07 25.13
CA TYR A 624 35.06 -18.51 25.12
C TYR A 624 35.91 -19.10 24.01
N VAL A 625 36.75 -20.06 24.37
CA VAL A 625 37.58 -20.79 23.41
C VAL A 625 36.66 -21.83 22.76
N PRO A 626 36.35 -21.71 21.45
CA PRO A 626 35.63 -22.77 20.75
C PRO A 626 36.32 -24.10 20.99
N ASN A 627 35.55 -25.07 21.44
CA ASN A 627 36.05 -26.41 21.65
C ASN A 627 35.67 -27.29 20.47
N ASN A 628 36.46 -28.35 20.30
CA ASN A 628 36.09 -29.46 19.47
C ASN A 628 35.40 -30.49 20.37
N PHE A 629 34.09 -30.66 20.20
CA PHE A 629 33.32 -31.67 20.91
C PHE A 629 33.25 -32.94 20.10
N ASP A 630 33.66 -34.05 20.70
CA ASP A 630 33.41 -35.38 20.16
C ASP A 630 32.11 -35.93 20.76
N TRP A 631 31.25 -36.48 19.91
CA TRP A 631 30.10 -37.25 20.40
C TRP A 631 30.57 -38.59 20.96
N GLU A 632 30.40 -38.80 22.28
CA GLU A 632 30.72 -40.05 22.97
C GLU A 632 29.50 -40.97 23.02
N GLY A 633 28.31 -40.43 23.29
CA GLY A 633 27.05 -41.17 23.30
C GLY A 633 26.98 -42.29 24.33
N ASP A 634 27.71 -42.18 25.44
CA ASP A 634 27.79 -43.21 26.48
C ASP A 634 26.54 -43.27 27.38
N VAL A 635 25.76 -42.18 27.46
CA VAL A 635 24.60 -42.06 28.36
C VAL A 635 23.29 -42.30 27.62
N SER A 636 23.06 -41.58 26.52
CA SER A 636 21.79 -41.59 25.79
C SER A 636 21.96 -41.20 24.32
N ILE A 637 20.87 -41.14 23.56
CA ILE A 637 20.85 -40.61 22.18
C ILE A 637 20.69 -39.08 22.13
N VAL A 638 20.39 -38.43 23.25
CA VAL A 638 19.86 -37.05 23.29
C VAL A 638 21.01 -36.05 23.10
N TRP A 639 20.96 -35.23 22.04
CA TRP A 639 21.97 -34.21 21.74
C TRP A 639 22.14 -33.21 22.88
N GLU A 640 21.02 -32.86 23.51
CA GLU A 640 20.90 -31.88 24.59
C GLU A 640 21.39 -32.39 25.95
N ASP A 641 21.79 -33.65 26.04
CA ASP A 641 22.37 -34.24 27.24
C ASP A 641 23.89 -34.06 27.20
N GLY A 642 24.39 -33.05 27.94
CA GLY A 642 25.80 -32.68 27.98
C GLY A 642 26.74 -33.83 28.34
N ASP A 643 26.26 -34.83 29.09
CA ASP A 643 27.05 -36.01 29.47
C ASP A 643 27.35 -36.96 28.29
N ASN A 644 26.74 -36.76 27.12
CA ASN A 644 27.06 -37.48 25.88
C ASN A 644 28.24 -36.91 25.10
N TRP A 645 28.76 -35.75 25.50
CA TRP A 645 29.80 -35.03 24.78
C TRP A 645 31.13 -35.09 25.55
N SER A 646 32.26 -35.14 24.83
CA SER A 646 33.60 -35.22 25.43
C SER A 646 33.99 -34.08 26.38
N GLY A 647 33.23 -32.97 26.36
CA GLY A 647 33.36 -31.85 27.29
C GLY A 647 32.43 -31.88 28.50
N GLY A 648 31.48 -32.82 28.57
CA GLY A 648 30.46 -32.90 29.62
C GLY A 648 29.43 -31.75 29.58
N SER A 649 29.28 -31.09 28.43
CA SER A 649 28.35 -29.99 28.18
C SER A 649 27.84 -30.05 26.74
N VAL A 650 26.68 -29.46 26.49
CA VAL A 650 26.10 -29.36 25.14
C VAL A 650 26.93 -28.35 24.33
N PRO A 651 27.33 -28.67 23.08
CA PRO A 651 27.99 -27.73 22.20
C PRO A 651 27.12 -26.52 21.87
N SER A 652 27.75 -25.36 21.73
CA SER A 652 27.10 -24.11 21.34
C SER A 652 27.27 -23.83 19.84
N GLY A 653 26.59 -22.80 19.34
CA GLY A 653 26.74 -22.28 17.96
C GLY A 653 28.16 -21.82 17.58
N LEU A 654 29.09 -21.75 18.54
CA LEU A 654 30.51 -21.42 18.30
C LEU A 654 31.42 -22.66 18.27
N ASP A 655 30.92 -23.81 18.70
CA ASP A 655 31.74 -25.02 18.85
C ASP A 655 31.76 -25.87 17.60
N ASP A 656 32.92 -26.48 17.34
CA ASP A 656 33.08 -27.45 16.27
C ASP A 656 32.74 -28.84 16.81
N ILE A 657 31.94 -29.58 16.06
CA ILE A 657 31.46 -30.89 16.48
C ILE A 657 32.03 -31.97 15.59
N THR A 658 32.40 -33.08 16.19
CA THR A 658 32.92 -34.25 15.51
C THR A 658 32.16 -35.50 15.96
N ILE A 659 31.55 -36.19 15.00
CA ILE A 659 30.89 -37.48 15.19
C ILE A 659 31.69 -38.48 14.34
N THR A 660 32.80 -38.99 14.88
CA THR A 660 33.77 -39.80 14.11
C THR A 660 34.00 -41.22 14.60
N THR A 661 33.75 -41.53 15.87
CA THR A 661 33.99 -42.87 16.43
C THR A 661 32.68 -43.61 16.66
N ALA A 662 32.72 -44.95 16.70
CA ALA A 662 31.52 -45.73 16.95
C ALA A 662 31.10 -45.60 18.42
N SER A 663 30.04 -44.83 18.66
CA SER A 663 29.40 -44.67 19.96
C SER A 663 28.33 -45.75 20.21
N PRO A 664 28.01 -46.06 21.48
CA PRO A 664 26.89 -46.95 21.80
C PRO A 664 25.53 -46.40 21.35
N ASN A 665 25.37 -45.08 21.38
CA ASN A 665 24.19 -44.34 20.98
C ASN A 665 24.57 -43.28 19.94
N GLU A 666 23.87 -43.22 18.80
CA GLU A 666 24.06 -42.17 17.78
C GLU A 666 23.21 -40.93 18.13
N PRO A 667 23.71 -39.70 17.88
CA PRO A 667 23.06 -38.48 18.34
C PRO A 667 21.71 -38.20 17.68
N THR A 668 20.79 -37.67 18.49
CA THR A 668 19.45 -37.24 18.11
C THR A 668 19.14 -35.86 18.71
N VAL A 669 19.02 -34.86 17.84
CA VAL A 669 18.54 -33.52 18.17
C VAL A 669 17.04 -33.59 18.45
N SER A 670 16.65 -33.19 19.66
CA SER A 670 15.28 -33.29 20.20
C SER A 670 14.69 -31.94 20.61
N SER A 671 15.47 -30.87 20.54
CA SER A 671 15.06 -29.45 20.56
C SER A 671 15.91 -28.65 19.56
N ALA A 672 15.64 -27.35 19.35
CA ALA A 672 16.48 -26.51 18.51
C ALA A 672 17.95 -26.57 18.98
N ALA A 673 18.88 -26.83 18.05
CA ALA A 673 20.30 -26.95 18.31
C ALA A 673 21.12 -26.19 17.26
N GLU A 674 22.29 -25.70 17.65
CA GLU A 674 23.21 -24.98 16.77
C GLU A 674 24.66 -25.41 17.05
N CYS A 675 25.50 -25.38 16.02
CA CYS A 675 26.95 -25.46 16.19
C CYS A 675 27.69 -24.64 15.14
N ASN A 676 28.99 -24.45 15.31
CA ASN A 676 29.81 -23.79 14.30
C ASN A 676 30.03 -24.73 13.10
N ALA A 677 31.03 -25.62 13.17
CA ALA A 677 31.25 -26.64 12.16
C ALA A 677 30.79 -28.02 12.62
N LEU A 678 30.46 -28.90 11.68
CA LEU A 678 30.13 -30.30 11.96
C LEU A 678 30.97 -31.22 11.09
N ALA A 679 31.57 -32.26 11.70
CA ALA A 679 32.24 -33.34 11.00
C ALA A 679 31.52 -34.67 11.30
N LEU A 680 30.75 -35.17 10.34
CA LEU A 680 30.02 -36.42 10.45
C LEU A 680 30.73 -37.50 9.63
N ALA A 681 31.36 -38.47 10.29
CA ALA A 681 32.18 -39.47 9.61
C ALA A 681 31.39 -40.61 8.95
N ASN A 682 32.06 -41.31 8.03
CA ASN A 682 31.48 -42.46 7.34
C ASN A 682 30.99 -43.55 8.30
N GLY A 683 29.75 -43.99 8.08
CA GLY A 683 29.06 -44.98 8.91
C GLY A 683 28.52 -44.44 10.24
N ARG A 684 28.60 -43.13 10.51
CA ARG A 684 27.93 -42.46 11.64
C ARG A 684 26.60 -41.85 11.21
N THR A 685 25.70 -41.64 12.17
CA THR A 685 24.36 -41.09 11.89
C THR A 685 24.02 -39.96 12.86
N LEU A 686 23.61 -38.80 12.35
CA LEU A 686 22.99 -37.75 13.15
C LEU A 686 21.51 -37.68 12.80
N THR A 687 20.63 -37.72 13.79
CA THR A 687 19.18 -37.58 13.58
C THR A 687 18.68 -36.24 14.11
N VAL A 688 17.84 -35.55 13.36
CA VAL A 688 17.05 -34.41 13.84
C VAL A 688 15.60 -34.87 13.93
N SER A 689 15.02 -34.79 15.13
CA SER A 689 13.65 -35.21 15.39
C SER A 689 12.65 -34.28 14.70
N ALA A 690 11.48 -34.80 14.35
CA ALA A 690 10.41 -34.01 13.73
C ALA A 690 10.05 -32.78 14.59
N GLY A 691 9.83 -31.64 13.95
CA GLY A 691 9.55 -30.36 14.60
C GLY A 691 10.74 -29.66 15.27
N ASN A 692 11.96 -30.19 15.12
CA ASN A 692 13.17 -29.60 15.67
C ASN A 692 14.14 -29.16 14.57
N SER A 693 15.13 -28.35 14.95
CA SER A 693 16.03 -27.69 14.02
C SER A 693 17.50 -27.89 14.37
N LEU A 694 18.33 -27.88 13.33
CA LEU A 694 19.78 -27.79 13.43
C LEU A 694 20.31 -26.67 12.52
N THR A 695 21.01 -25.69 13.11
CA THR A 695 21.75 -24.66 12.38
C THR A 695 23.25 -24.93 12.45
N LEU A 696 23.94 -24.87 11.29
CA LEU A 696 25.40 -24.84 11.22
C LEU A 696 25.87 -23.44 10.79
N ASN A 697 26.65 -22.78 11.64
CA ASN A 697 27.18 -21.44 11.33
C ASN A 697 28.40 -21.49 10.39
N GLY A 698 29.12 -22.62 10.37
CA GLY A 698 30.33 -22.86 9.58
C GLY A 698 30.24 -24.13 8.71
N ASP A 699 31.40 -24.71 8.40
CA ASP A 699 31.53 -25.80 7.42
C ASP A 699 30.96 -27.14 7.92
N PHE A 700 30.39 -27.91 6.99
CA PHE A 700 29.92 -29.28 7.23
C PHE A 700 30.78 -30.30 6.47
N SER A 701 31.65 -31.02 7.18
CA SER A 701 32.35 -32.20 6.66
C SER A 701 31.42 -33.42 6.71
N PHE A 702 30.75 -33.66 5.59
CA PHE A 702 29.65 -34.59 5.42
C PHE A 702 30.09 -35.91 4.79
N ASN A 703 30.40 -36.91 5.64
CA ASN A 703 30.81 -38.25 5.20
C ASN A 703 29.91 -39.38 5.76
N GLY A 704 29.04 -39.09 6.72
CA GLY A 704 28.09 -40.04 7.31
C GLY A 704 26.64 -39.81 6.87
N THR A 705 25.67 -40.13 7.72
CA THR A 705 24.24 -40.01 7.41
C THR A 705 23.54 -38.96 8.28
N LEU A 706 23.03 -37.89 7.70
CA LEU A 706 22.12 -36.96 8.39
C LEU A 706 20.68 -37.40 8.14
N ILE A 707 19.88 -37.62 9.18
CA ILE A 707 18.47 -38.00 9.06
C ILE A 707 17.60 -36.85 9.57
N LEU A 708 16.77 -36.29 8.69
CA LEU A 708 15.75 -35.31 9.07
C LEU A 708 14.41 -36.04 9.13
N LYS A 709 13.84 -36.14 10.34
CA LYS A 709 12.61 -36.89 10.58
C LYS A 709 11.36 -36.10 10.20
N SER A 710 10.37 -36.82 9.69
CA SER A 710 8.99 -36.34 9.57
C SER A 710 8.14 -36.92 10.69
N PRO A 711 7.12 -36.20 11.19
CA PRO A 711 6.19 -36.79 12.14
C PRO A 711 5.27 -37.81 11.44
N ALA A 712 4.55 -38.63 12.19
CA ALA A 712 3.54 -39.55 11.66
C ALA A 712 2.22 -38.82 11.30
N GLY A 713 2.33 -37.68 10.65
CA GLY A 713 1.24 -36.74 10.34
C GLY A 713 1.78 -35.51 9.62
N GLU A 714 0.92 -34.54 9.37
CA GLU A 714 1.26 -33.29 8.67
C GLU A 714 1.93 -32.24 9.58
N GLY A 715 2.52 -32.67 10.70
CA GLY A 715 3.25 -31.78 11.59
C GLY A 715 4.53 -31.20 10.95
N PRO A 716 5.19 -30.24 11.61
CA PRO A 716 6.47 -29.71 11.16
C PRO A 716 7.50 -30.84 11.05
N SER A 717 8.20 -30.91 9.93
CA SER A 717 9.33 -31.83 9.76
C SER A 717 10.59 -31.23 10.36
N ALA A 718 11.60 -32.06 10.59
CA ALA A 718 12.92 -31.58 11.00
C ALA A 718 13.48 -30.59 9.96
N SER A 719 14.18 -29.57 10.45
CA SER A 719 14.74 -28.51 9.61
C SER A 719 16.26 -28.45 9.75
N PHE A 720 16.95 -28.20 8.64
CA PHE A 720 18.40 -28.03 8.61
C PHE A 720 18.78 -26.76 7.85
N ILE A 721 19.57 -25.90 8.49
CA ILE A 721 20.15 -24.69 7.88
C ILE A 721 21.67 -24.76 7.98
N ASP A 722 22.33 -24.46 6.89
CA ASP A 722 23.78 -24.39 6.78
C ASP A 722 24.19 -23.02 6.26
N ASN A 723 25.14 -22.38 6.94
CA ASN A 723 25.67 -21.06 6.62
C ASN A 723 27.13 -21.10 6.12
N GLY A 724 27.79 -22.26 6.18
CA GLY A 724 29.13 -22.49 5.64
C GLY A 724 29.16 -23.40 4.42
N THR A 725 30.30 -24.04 4.16
CA THR A 725 30.45 -24.95 3.01
C THR A 725 30.24 -26.40 3.39
N ILE A 726 29.44 -27.12 2.59
CA ILE A 726 29.27 -28.57 2.74
C ILE A 726 30.33 -29.27 1.88
N THR A 727 31.18 -30.09 2.51
CA THR A 727 32.26 -30.84 1.85
C THR A 727 32.23 -32.31 2.22
N GLY A 728 32.70 -33.20 1.36
CA GLY A 728 32.66 -34.65 1.60
C GLY A 728 32.32 -35.41 0.33
N THR A 729 32.56 -36.72 0.32
CA THR A 729 32.30 -37.56 -0.89
C THR A 729 31.52 -38.83 -0.61
N THR A 730 31.20 -39.08 0.67
CA THR A 730 30.51 -40.30 1.12
C THR A 730 29.30 -40.02 1.99
N GLY A 731 29.02 -38.73 2.26
CA GLY A 731 27.87 -38.29 3.04
C GLY A 731 26.56 -38.56 2.33
N THR A 732 25.48 -38.65 3.09
CA THR A 732 24.13 -38.75 2.54
C THR A 732 23.09 -38.22 3.54
N MET A 733 22.25 -37.31 3.09
CA MET A 733 21.10 -36.83 3.88
C MET A 733 19.92 -37.74 3.59
N ARG A 734 19.12 -38.04 4.60
CA ARG A 734 17.84 -38.74 4.53
C ARG A 734 16.76 -37.81 5.06
N ALA A 735 16.13 -37.05 4.18
CA ALA A 735 15.04 -36.16 4.54
C ALA A 735 13.71 -36.89 4.37
N GLU A 736 13.00 -37.11 5.48
CA GLU A 736 11.71 -37.76 5.50
C GLU A 736 10.58 -36.73 5.33
N ARG A 737 9.55 -37.09 4.55
CA ARG A 737 8.32 -36.32 4.40
C ARG A 737 7.11 -37.25 4.46
N PHE A 738 6.28 -37.07 5.48
CA PHE A 738 4.98 -37.71 5.57
C PHE A 738 3.98 -37.01 4.65
N LEU A 739 3.30 -37.80 3.82
CA LEU A 739 2.25 -37.40 2.90
C LEU A 739 1.00 -38.22 3.22
N SER A 740 -0.09 -37.53 3.57
CA SER A 740 -1.35 -38.17 3.90
C SER A 740 -2.06 -38.77 2.68
N ALA A 741 -2.80 -39.85 2.91
CA ALA A 741 -3.57 -40.55 1.88
C ALA A 741 -4.70 -39.70 1.26
N ASN A 742 -5.15 -40.09 0.07
CA ASN A 742 -6.34 -39.64 -0.63
C ASN A 742 -6.36 -38.15 -1.02
N LYS A 743 -5.18 -37.52 -1.16
CA LYS A 743 -5.06 -36.15 -1.65
C LYS A 743 -3.75 -35.91 -2.40
N PHE A 744 -3.75 -34.91 -3.28
CA PHE A 744 -2.53 -34.45 -3.93
C PHE A 744 -1.68 -33.67 -2.93
N HIS A 745 -0.37 -33.81 -3.03
CA HIS A 745 0.63 -33.04 -2.30
C HIS A 745 1.58 -32.40 -3.31
N TYR A 746 1.90 -31.12 -3.09
CA TYR A 746 2.92 -30.44 -3.87
C TYR A 746 4.28 -30.64 -3.20
N VAL A 747 5.12 -31.43 -3.87
CA VAL A 747 6.39 -31.92 -3.35
C VAL A 747 7.55 -31.35 -4.16
N SER A 748 8.68 -31.12 -3.49
CA SER A 748 9.92 -30.68 -4.08
C SER A 748 11.11 -31.48 -3.54
N SER A 749 12.23 -31.45 -4.26
CA SER A 749 13.47 -32.11 -3.82
C SER A 749 14.29 -31.19 -2.90
N PRO A 750 14.64 -31.63 -1.68
CA PRO A 750 15.56 -30.91 -0.79
C PRO A 750 17.03 -31.29 -1.05
N ILE A 751 17.28 -32.15 -2.04
CA ILE A 751 18.59 -32.70 -2.38
C ILE A 751 19.04 -32.31 -3.78
N GLN A 752 20.36 -32.27 -3.97
CA GLN A 752 21.01 -32.01 -5.23
C GLN A 752 20.74 -33.12 -6.26
N ALA A 753 20.91 -32.79 -7.53
CA ALA A 753 20.83 -33.75 -8.62
C ALA A 753 21.83 -34.91 -8.42
N GLY A 754 21.41 -36.13 -8.73
CA GLY A 754 22.21 -37.35 -8.55
C GLY A 754 21.94 -38.14 -7.27
N GLY A 755 21.11 -37.61 -6.36
CA GLY A 755 20.49 -38.39 -5.29
C GLY A 755 19.38 -39.33 -5.80
N ASN A 756 18.58 -39.88 -4.88
CA ASN A 756 17.46 -40.77 -5.22
C ASN A 756 16.17 -40.02 -5.62
N ALA A 757 16.19 -38.68 -5.74
CA ALA A 757 15.01 -37.89 -6.08
C ALA A 757 14.58 -38.20 -7.52
N GLY A 758 13.63 -39.12 -7.67
CA GLY A 758 13.07 -39.53 -8.94
C GLY A 758 11.66 -40.08 -8.79
N SER A 759 11.02 -40.30 -9.93
CA SER A 759 9.67 -40.87 -10.04
C SER A 759 9.48 -42.19 -9.26
N ASP A 760 10.54 -42.98 -9.07
CA ASP A 760 10.50 -44.26 -8.35
C ASP A 760 10.19 -44.13 -6.84
N LEU A 761 10.54 -43.00 -6.22
CA LEU A 761 10.19 -42.68 -4.84
C LEU A 761 8.69 -42.53 -4.60
N PHE A 762 7.95 -42.25 -5.66
CA PHE A 762 6.54 -41.95 -5.62
C PHE A 762 5.71 -43.12 -6.17
N THR A 763 6.19 -44.36 -6.12
CA THR A 763 5.52 -45.52 -6.73
C THR A 763 4.50 -46.20 -5.82
N GLN A 764 3.43 -46.77 -6.41
CA GLN A 764 2.51 -47.70 -5.74
C GLN A 764 2.72 -49.12 -6.29
N VAL A 765 2.67 -50.14 -5.44
CA VAL A 765 2.81 -51.54 -5.87
C VAL A 765 1.51 -51.97 -6.57
N ASN A 766 1.53 -52.07 -7.90
CA ASN A 766 0.42 -52.66 -8.66
C ASN A 766 0.88 -53.88 -9.48
N SER A 767 -0.08 -54.59 -10.08
CA SER A 767 0.17 -55.85 -10.81
C SER A 767 0.84 -55.66 -12.19
N SER A 768 1.14 -54.41 -12.58
CA SER A 768 1.76 -54.02 -13.86
C SER A 768 3.16 -53.39 -13.71
N GLY A 769 3.63 -53.09 -12.50
CA GLY A 769 4.95 -52.48 -12.23
C GLY A 769 4.97 -51.62 -10.96
N ASN A 770 6.16 -51.17 -10.54
CA ASN A 770 6.35 -50.15 -9.49
C ASN A 770 6.18 -48.78 -10.13
N PHE A 771 4.94 -48.35 -10.33
CA PHE A 771 4.67 -47.10 -11.01
C PHE A 771 3.38 -46.48 -10.45
N ASN A 772 3.39 -45.19 -10.08
CA ASN A 772 2.20 -44.47 -9.62
C ASN A 772 1.68 -43.53 -10.70
N PRO A 773 0.50 -43.80 -11.27
CA PRO A 773 -0.07 -42.99 -12.34
C PRO A 773 -0.33 -41.52 -11.96
N ASN A 774 -0.28 -41.17 -10.67
CA ASN A 774 -0.62 -39.85 -10.17
C ASN A 774 0.61 -39.06 -9.66
N PHE A 775 1.67 -39.00 -10.47
CA PHE A 775 2.86 -38.16 -10.24
C PHE A 775 3.12 -37.23 -11.44
N TYR A 776 3.09 -35.91 -11.21
CA TYR A 776 3.04 -34.89 -12.27
C TYR A 776 3.99 -33.73 -12.01
N TYR A 777 4.39 -33.04 -13.06
CA TYR A 777 4.93 -31.68 -13.02
C TYR A 777 4.00 -30.74 -13.79
N TYR A 778 4.16 -29.43 -13.62
CA TYR A 778 3.37 -28.44 -14.35
C TYR A 778 4.18 -27.90 -15.54
N ASP A 779 3.62 -28.02 -16.75
CA ASP A 779 4.16 -27.49 -17.99
C ASP A 779 3.28 -26.34 -18.48
N GLU A 780 3.76 -25.12 -18.25
CA GLU A 780 3.07 -23.88 -18.65
C GLU A 780 3.02 -23.69 -20.17
N THR A 781 3.95 -24.33 -20.91
CA THR A 781 4.03 -24.18 -22.37
C THR A 781 2.99 -25.01 -23.13
N VAL A 782 2.20 -25.80 -22.40
CA VAL A 782 1.09 -26.56 -22.98
C VAL A 782 0.00 -25.59 -23.39
N ASP A 783 -0.16 -25.47 -24.71
CA ASP A 783 -1.11 -24.61 -25.38
C ASP A 783 -2.56 -24.88 -24.94
N LEU A 784 -3.23 -23.84 -24.48
CA LEU A 784 -4.64 -23.83 -24.08
C LEU A 784 -5.59 -23.48 -25.25
N ASP A 785 -5.09 -23.30 -26.48
CA ASP A 785 -5.74 -22.78 -27.71
C ASP A 785 -7.02 -23.47 -28.22
N GLY A 786 -7.68 -24.32 -27.43
CA GLY A 786 -8.98 -24.85 -27.85
C GLY A 786 -8.86 -25.81 -29.04
N ASN A 787 -7.68 -26.38 -29.35
CA ASN A 787 -7.56 -27.39 -30.38
C ASN A 787 -7.87 -28.81 -29.85
N PRO A 788 -9.07 -29.37 -30.09
CA PRO A 788 -9.45 -30.70 -29.60
C PRO A 788 -8.66 -31.85 -30.23
N ALA A 789 -7.78 -31.59 -31.20
CA ALA A 789 -6.98 -32.62 -31.84
C ALA A 789 -5.69 -32.98 -31.07
N THR A 790 -5.19 -32.08 -30.21
CA THR A 790 -3.94 -32.26 -29.44
C THR A 790 -4.15 -32.32 -27.94
N ALA A 791 -5.24 -31.75 -27.42
CA ALA A 791 -5.58 -31.87 -26.01
C ALA A 791 -6.14 -33.28 -25.67
N PRO A 792 -5.81 -33.84 -24.49
CA PRO A 792 -6.42 -35.07 -24.00
C PRO A 792 -7.94 -34.94 -24.01
N ALA A 793 -8.64 -35.84 -24.71
CA ALA A 793 -10.09 -35.75 -24.89
C ALA A 793 -10.85 -35.63 -23.55
N GLY A 794 -11.44 -34.46 -23.28
CA GLY A 794 -12.24 -34.18 -22.09
C GLY A 794 -11.93 -32.88 -21.34
N SER A 795 -10.96 -32.07 -21.80
CA SER A 795 -10.35 -30.97 -21.03
C SER A 795 -10.83 -29.53 -21.32
N PHE A 796 -11.89 -29.32 -22.12
CA PHE A 796 -12.30 -27.96 -22.56
C PHE A 796 -13.51 -27.37 -21.84
N ASP A 797 -13.77 -27.77 -20.60
CA ASP A 797 -14.89 -27.24 -19.81
C ASP A 797 -14.51 -26.98 -18.35
N SER A 798 -13.23 -26.74 -18.07
CA SER A 798 -12.78 -26.60 -16.68
C SER A 798 -11.95 -25.35 -16.45
N ASN A 799 -12.52 -24.43 -15.68
CA ASN A 799 -11.89 -23.21 -15.17
C ASN A 799 -10.73 -23.52 -14.18
N ASN A 800 -9.71 -24.26 -14.60
CA ASN A 800 -8.66 -24.77 -13.73
C ASN A 800 -7.32 -24.96 -14.47
N LEU A 801 -6.26 -25.21 -13.70
CA LEU A 801 -4.91 -25.50 -14.20
C LEU A 801 -4.77 -26.96 -14.71
N VAL A 802 -5.84 -27.66 -15.08
CA VAL A 802 -5.74 -29.10 -15.41
C VAL A 802 -4.89 -29.40 -16.65
N PRO A 803 -4.97 -28.62 -17.75
CA PRO A 803 -4.25 -28.95 -18.98
C PRO A 803 -2.73 -28.94 -18.86
N GLY A 804 -2.15 -28.13 -17.96
CA GLY A 804 -0.71 -28.03 -17.75
C GLY A 804 -0.08 -29.21 -16.98
N TRP A 805 -0.88 -30.08 -16.36
CA TRP A 805 -0.32 -31.24 -15.64
C TRP A 805 0.21 -32.29 -16.61
N THR A 806 1.53 -32.48 -16.58
CA THR A 806 2.23 -33.48 -17.39
C THR A 806 2.79 -34.57 -16.50
N TYR A 807 2.73 -35.81 -16.97
CA TYR A 807 3.30 -36.95 -16.26
C TYR A 807 4.80 -36.76 -16.03
N ALA A 808 5.23 -36.88 -14.78
CA ALA A 808 6.65 -36.82 -14.42
C ALA A 808 7.38 -38.16 -14.65
N TYR A 809 6.93 -38.96 -15.64
CA TYR A 809 7.41 -40.32 -15.92
C TYR A 809 7.19 -40.78 -17.39
N PRO A 810 7.59 -40.02 -18.42
CA PRO A 810 7.21 -40.22 -19.83
C PRO A 810 7.17 -41.66 -20.40
N ASP A 811 8.00 -42.61 -19.95
CA ASP A 811 8.09 -43.94 -20.58
C ASP A 811 7.70 -45.16 -19.71
N GLN A 812 7.26 -44.96 -18.46
CA GLN A 812 6.86 -46.02 -17.49
C GLN A 812 7.91 -47.13 -17.25
N THR A 813 9.14 -46.96 -17.74
CA THR A 813 10.22 -47.97 -17.67
C THR A 813 11.55 -47.43 -17.14
N THR A 814 11.76 -46.11 -17.17
CA THR A 814 12.90 -45.40 -16.58
C THR A 814 12.50 -44.63 -15.33
N ASN A 815 13.41 -44.58 -14.36
CA ASN A 815 13.29 -43.64 -13.25
C ASN A 815 13.69 -42.25 -13.75
N ASP A 816 12.73 -41.36 -13.88
CA ASP A 816 13.00 -39.99 -14.30
C ASP A 816 13.34 -39.12 -13.07
N PRO A 817 14.49 -38.42 -13.09
CA PRO A 817 14.95 -37.63 -11.95
C PRO A 817 14.08 -36.38 -11.77
N MET A 818 13.87 -36.00 -10.51
CA MET A 818 13.28 -34.71 -10.18
C MET A 818 14.31 -33.59 -10.33
N GLU A 819 13.94 -32.54 -11.04
CA GLU A 819 14.69 -31.29 -11.10
C GLU A 819 14.60 -30.50 -9.78
N VAL A 820 15.73 -29.98 -9.29
CA VAL A 820 15.86 -29.28 -8.00
C VAL A 820 14.93 -28.07 -7.87
N LYS A 821 14.70 -27.35 -8.96
CA LYS A 821 13.98 -26.06 -9.00
C LYS A 821 12.49 -26.22 -9.31
N THR A 822 12.07 -27.42 -9.71
CA THR A 822 10.73 -27.72 -10.20
C THR A 822 9.90 -28.33 -9.09
N GLY A 823 8.65 -27.91 -8.98
CA GLY A 823 7.70 -28.57 -8.10
C GLY A 823 6.91 -29.67 -8.81
N TYR A 824 6.44 -30.64 -8.04
CA TYR A 824 5.72 -31.81 -8.52
C TYR A 824 4.44 -32.02 -7.72
N ALA A 825 3.44 -32.66 -8.31
CA ALA A 825 2.23 -33.09 -7.62
C ALA A 825 2.20 -34.61 -7.50
N PHE A 826 1.91 -35.11 -6.30
CA PHE A 826 1.86 -36.54 -6.00
C PHE A 826 0.59 -36.90 -5.25
N TRP A 827 -0.07 -37.99 -5.64
CA TRP A 827 -1.22 -38.54 -4.93
C TRP A 827 -1.05 -40.04 -4.64
N SER A 828 -1.54 -40.49 -3.48
CA SER A 828 -1.54 -41.89 -3.05
C SER A 828 -2.81 -42.22 -2.26
N ASP A 829 -3.30 -43.45 -2.37
CA ASP A 829 -4.43 -43.99 -1.57
C ASP A 829 -4.02 -44.32 -0.13
N GLU A 830 -2.72 -44.36 0.16
CA GLU A 830 -2.15 -44.78 1.43
C GLU A 830 -1.26 -43.67 2.01
N ASN A 831 -1.21 -43.57 3.34
CA ASN A 831 -0.27 -42.67 4.00
C ASN A 831 1.15 -43.10 3.62
N THR A 832 1.91 -42.17 3.06
CA THR A 832 3.22 -42.46 2.47
C THR A 832 4.27 -41.63 3.20
N ASN A 833 5.39 -42.24 3.59
CA ASN A 833 6.55 -41.50 4.09
C ASN A 833 7.64 -41.57 3.02
N VAL A 834 7.87 -40.47 2.32
CA VAL A 834 8.91 -40.35 1.29
C VAL A 834 10.23 -40.07 1.99
N THR A 835 11.33 -40.66 1.51
CA THR A 835 12.67 -40.38 2.03
C THR A 835 13.60 -39.99 0.88
N PHE A 836 13.92 -38.71 0.82
CA PHE A 836 14.94 -38.19 -0.09
C PHE A 836 16.33 -38.52 0.47
N ILE A 837 17.14 -39.19 -0.34
CA ILE A 837 18.47 -39.70 -0.04
C ILE A 837 19.47 -39.09 -1.03
N GLY A 838 20.33 -38.19 -0.56
CA GLY A 838 21.33 -37.51 -1.40
C GLY A 838 22.02 -36.38 -0.67
N ASP A 839 22.76 -35.55 -1.39
CA ASP A 839 23.40 -34.36 -0.82
C ASP A 839 22.38 -33.22 -0.66
N PRO A 840 22.36 -32.48 0.46
CA PRO A 840 21.42 -31.39 0.66
C PRO A 840 21.65 -30.24 -0.33
N ASN A 841 20.57 -29.60 -0.75
CA ASN A 841 20.63 -28.29 -1.40
C ASN A 841 21.04 -27.22 -0.37
N THR A 842 21.94 -26.34 -0.78
CA THR A 842 22.64 -25.34 0.06
C THR A 842 22.93 -24.08 -0.77
N GLY A 843 23.13 -22.94 -0.08
CA GLY A 843 23.50 -21.67 -0.69
C GLY A 843 22.38 -21.06 -1.53
N ASP A 844 22.71 -20.03 -2.31
CA ASP A 844 21.73 -19.33 -3.14
C ASP A 844 21.30 -20.17 -4.35
N ILE A 845 20.00 -20.32 -4.55
CA ILE A 845 19.39 -21.06 -5.67
C ILE A 845 18.58 -20.09 -6.53
N ASN A 846 19.07 -19.88 -7.75
CA ASN A 846 18.37 -19.07 -8.75
C ASN A 846 17.38 -19.93 -9.55
N ILE A 847 16.09 -19.65 -9.41
CA ILE A 847 15.00 -20.20 -10.22
C ILE A 847 14.78 -19.24 -11.39
N ASN A 848 15.22 -19.62 -12.58
CA ASN A 848 15.24 -18.77 -13.75
C ASN A 848 14.60 -19.45 -14.96
N GLY A 849 14.19 -18.63 -15.93
CA GLY A 849 13.57 -19.13 -17.16
C GLY A 849 12.17 -19.66 -16.94
N LEU A 850 11.43 -19.11 -15.96
CA LEU A 850 10.03 -19.45 -15.76
C LEU A 850 9.25 -18.94 -16.98
N PRO A 851 8.62 -19.83 -17.76
CA PRO A 851 7.92 -19.44 -18.97
C PRO A 851 6.67 -18.61 -18.66
N TYR A 852 6.32 -17.80 -19.66
CA TYR A 852 5.04 -17.14 -19.81
C TYR A 852 4.68 -17.30 -21.28
N THR A 853 3.64 -18.06 -21.54
CA THR A 853 3.13 -18.40 -22.87
C THR A 853 1.77 -17.73 -23.01
N ASP A 854 1.75 -16.63 -23.75
CA ASP A 854 0.52 -15.93 -24.12
C ASP A 854 -0.26 -16.81 -25.11
N ASN A 855 -1.27 -17.51 -24.59
CA ASN A 855 -2.03 -18.52 -25.32
C ASN A 855 -3.40 -17.98 -25.76
N ASP A 856 -3.57 -16.69 -26.03
CA ASP A 856 -4.87 -16.14 -26.42
C ASP A 856 -5.19 -16.32 -27.92
N PRO A 857 -6.26 -17.06 -28.28
CA PRO A 857 -6.86 -16.90 -29.58
C PRO A 857 -8.34 -16.51 -29.47
N VAL A 858 -8.74 -15.38 -28.86
CA VAL A 858 -9.93 -14.61 -29.29
C VAL A 858 -9.98 -13.23 -28.61
N ALA A 859 -10.15 -12.18 -29.41
CA ALA A 859 -10.55 -10.86 -28.90
C ALA A 859 -11.89 -10.98 -28.15
N GLY A 860 -11.86 -10.81 -26.82
CA GLY A 860 -13.04 -10.87 -25.94
C GLY A 860 -13.10 -12.08 -25.00
N SER A 861 -12.06 -12.92 -24.91
CA SER A 861 -11.86 -13.83 -23.76
C SER A 861 -11.37 -13.02 -22.54
N LEU A 862 -11.70 -13.46 -21.31
CA LEU A 862 -11.13 -12.90 -20.07
C LEU A 862 -9.59 -12.84 -20.19
N PRO A 863 -8.93 -11.75 -19.76
CA PRO A 863 -7.49 -11.60 -19.93
C PRO A 863 -6.71 -12.67 -19.16
N ASN A 864 -5.69 -13.26 -19.80
CA ASN A 864 -4.46 -13.91 -19.30
C ASN A 864 -4.51 -14.80 -18.03
N PHE A 865 -5.69 -15.16 -17.50
CA PHE A 865 -5.84 -15.83 -16.19
C PHE A 865 -5.15 -17.20 -16.11
N TYR A 866 -5.00 -17.88 -17.23
CA TYR A 866 -4.43 -19.24 -17.28
C TYR A 866 -2.98 -19.29 -17.79
N ASP A 867 -2.41 -18.15 -18.16
CA ASP A 867 -1.04 -18.06 -18.67
C ASP A 867 -0.08 -17.79 -17.51
N GLY A 868 1.20 -18.11 -17.65
CA GLY A 868 2.22 -17.74 -16.66
C GLY A 868 2.29 -18.56 -15.37
N TRP A 869 1.44 -19.57 -15.19
CA TRP A 869 1.47 -20.40 -13.98
C TRP A 869 2.68 -21.33 -13.94
N ASN A 870 3.45 -21.27 -12.85
CA ASN A 870 4.65 -22.06 -12.70
C ASN A 870 4.67 -22.74 -11.33
N LEU A 871 4.77 -24.07 -11.29
CA LEU A 871 4.95 -24.82 -10.05
C LEU A 871 6.44 -24.93 -9.71
N ILE A 872 6.88 -24.17 -8.71
CA ILE A 872 8.29 -24.11 -8.31
C ILE A 872 8.52 -24.81 -6.96
N ALA A 873 9.78 -25.12 -6.69
CA ALA A 873 10.20 -25.80 -5.46
C ALA A 873 10.53 -24.80 -4.34
N ASN A 874 10.23 -25.16 -3.08
CA ASN A 874 11.20 -24.90 -2.01
C ASN A 874 12.31 -25.95 -2.13
N PRO A 875 13.53 -25.60 -2.58
CA PRO A 875 14.59 -26.55 -2.81
C PRO A 875 15.35 -26.93 -1.53
N TYR A 876 15.07 -26.35 -0.36
CA TYR A 876 15.89 -26.52 0.84
C TYR A 876 15.34 -27.58 1.81
N PRO A 877 16.21 -28.17 2.65
CA PRO A 877 15.81 -28.93 3.84
C PRO A 877 15.35 -28.05 5.02
N SER A 878 14.94 -26.82 4.75
CA SER A 878 14.35 -25.85 5.69
C SER A 878 13.15 -25.15 5.06
N ALA A 879 12.39 -24.40 5.85
CA ALA A 879 11.41 -23.51 5.27
C ALA A 879 12.07 -22.29 4.61
N ILE A 880 11.32 -21.60 3.77
CA ILE A 880 11.67 -20.29 3.20
C ILE A 880 10.64 -19.28 3.67
N ASP A 881 11.09 -18.10 4.07
CA ASP A 881 10.23 -16.95 4.30
C ASP A 881 10.02 -16.16 3.00
N TRP A 882 8.80 -16.16 2.49
CA TRP A 882 8.41 -15.46 1.27
C TRP A 882 8.51 -13.94 1.39
N ASP A 883 8.27 -13.37 2.57
CA ASP A 883 8.36 -11.92 2.76
C ASP A 883 9.79 -11.41 2.66
N LEU A 884 10.77 -12.27 2.97
CA LEU A 884 12.19 -12.02 2.67
C LEU A 884 12.50 -12.24 1.18
N ALA A 885 11.99 -13.31 0.59
CA ALA A 885 12.33 -13.71 -0.78
C ALA A 885 11.70 -12.84 -1.88
N LYS A 886 10.53 -12.25 -1.63
CA LYS A 886 9.73 -11.54 -2.65
C LYS A 886 10.42 -10.31 -3.25
N ALA A 887 11.42 -9.75 -2.58
CA ALA A 887 12.22 -8.63 -3.10
C ALA A 887 13.15 -9.05 -4.26
N GLU A 888 13.44 -10.35 -4.42
CA GLU A 888 14.32 -10.89 -5.47
C GLU A 888 13.56 -11.36 -6.72
N ARG A 889 12.27 -11.06 -6.82
CA ARG A 889 11.43 -11.40 -7.96
C ARG A 889 11.76 -10.54 -9.18
N THR A 890 11.60 -11.11 -10.36
CA THR A 890 11.59 -10.39 -11.63
C THR A 890 10.50 -10.98 -12.51
N ASN A 891 9.57 -10.15 -12.97
CA ASN A 891 8.41 -10.57 -13.77
C ASN A 891 7.55 -11.66 -13.10
N LEU A 892 7.34 -11.56 -11.79
CA LEU A 892 6.48 -12.46 -11.02
C LEU A 892 5.54 -11.62 -10.15
N ASP A 893 4.30 -12.06 -10.00
CA ASP A 893 3.39 -11.54 -8.97
C ASP A 893 3.79 -12.05 -7.57
N ASP A 894 3.27 -11.41 -6.53
CA ASP A 894 3.58 -11.72 -5.12
C ASP A 894 2.78 -12.93 -4.63
N GLY A 895 1.65 -13.20 -5.28
CA GLY A 895 0.78 -14.32 -4.97
C GLY A 895 1.48 -15.67 -5.09
N ILE A 896 1.52 -16.41 -3.99
CA ILE A 896 1.90 -17.83 -3.93
C ILE A 896 0.70 -18.71 -3.61
N TYR A 897 0.69 -19.94 -4.16
CA TYR A 897 -0.45 -20.83 -4.01
C TYR A 897 -0.05 -22.27 -3.73
N VAL A 898 -0.81 -22.92 -2.85
CA VAL A 898 -0.57 -24.30 -2.42
C VAL A 898 -1.90 -25.04 -2.38
N TRP A 899 -1.92 -26.28 -2.88
CA TRP A 899 -3.06 -27.17 -2.73
C TRP A 899 -3.07 -27.82 -1.35
N ASP A 900 -4.11 -27.60 -0.55
CA ASP A 900 -4.20 -28.10 0.84
C ASP A 900 -4.79 -29.51 0.96
N GLY A 901 -5.21 -30.08 -0.18
CA GLY A 901 -5.89 -31.37 -0.27
C GLY A 901 -7.35 -31.26 -0.72
N ALA A 902 -7.94 -30.08 -0.58
CA ALA A 902 -9.32 -29.81 -0.98
C ALA A 902 -9.42 -28.59 -1.90
N GLN A 903 -8.63 -27.56 -1.68
CA GLN A 903 -8.64 -26.31 -2.46
C GLN A 903 -7.26 -25.65 -2.45
N TYR A 904 -7.16 -24.48 -3.07
CA TYR A 904 -5.94 -23.68 -3.06
C TYR A 904 -5.95 -22.67 -1.92
N ALA A 905 -4.92 -22.74 -1.08
CA ALA A 905 -4.51 -21.67 -0.20
C ALA A 905 -3.68 -20.66 -1.00
N SER A 906 -3.84 -19.37 -0.74
CA SER A 906 -3.10 -18.29 -1.38
C SER A 906 -2.52 -17.32 -0.36
N TYR A 907 -1.35 -16.76 -0.63
CA TYR A 907 -0.74 -15.71 0.18
C TYR A 907 -0.17 -14.61 -0.73
N ALA A 908 -0.52 -13.35 -0.45
CA ALA A 908 -0.04 -12.17 -1.18
C ALA A 908 -0.09 -10.93 -0.27
N GLY A 909 0.87 -10.03 -0.38
CA GLY A 909 0.82 -8.72 0.28
C GLY A 909 0.71 -8.77 1.81
N GLY A 910 1.18 -9.84 2.47
CA GLY A 910 1.01 -10.04 3.91
C GLY A 910 -0.28 -10.76 4.32
N VAL A 911 -1.11 -11.19 3.35
CA VAL A 911 -2.49 -11.64 3.57
C VAL A 911 -2.68 -13.08 3.13
N GLN A 912 -3.47 -13.84 3.90
CA GLN A 912 -3.88 -15.21 3.58
C GLN A 912 -5.30 -15.24 2.99
N GLY A 913 -5.50 -15.95 1.88
CA GLY A 913 -6.80 -16.13 1.22
C GLY A 913 -6.98 -17.54 0.66
N GLY A 914 -8.16 -17.86 0.13
CA GLY A 914 -8.49 -19.20 -0.36
C GLY A 914 -8.66 -20.22 0.76
N SER A 915 -7.67 -20.37 1.64
CA SER A 915 -7.63 -21.22 2.83
C SER A 915 -6.69 -20.58 3.86
N THR A 916 -6.82 -20.93 5.14
CA THR A 916 -5.89 -20.48 6.21
C THR A 916 -4.66 -21.38 6.33
N ASN A 917 -4.34 -22.14 5.28
CA ASN A 917 -3.36 -23.23 5.29
C ASN A 917 -2.01 -22.84 4.65
N LEU A 918 -1.79 -21.54 4.41
CA LEU A 918 -0.56 -20.97 3.84
C LEU A 918 -0.24 -19.63 4.49
N THR A 919 0.98 -19.48 4.98
CA THR A 919 1.58 -18.22 5.49
C THR A 919 2.68 -17.74 4.52
N ASN A 920 3.47 -16.76 4.94
CA ASN A 920 4.75 -16.43 4.29
C ASN A 920 5.75 -17.59 4.33
N GLU A 921 5.62 -18.55 5.25
CA GLU A 921 6.59 -19.64 5.38
C GLU A 921 6.20 -20.85 4.51
N ILE A 922 7.09 -21.21 3.58
CA ILE A 922 6.91 -22.38 2.71
C ILE A 922 7.73 -23.54 3.27
N ALA A 923 7.06 -24.59 3.75
CA ALA A 923 7.71 -25.72 4.43
C ALA A 923 8.76 -26.44 3.55
N PRO A 924 9.76 -27.13 4.14
CA PRO A 924 10.74 -27.89 3.38
C PRO A 924 10.09 -28.98 2.52
N MET A 925 10.63 -29.29 1.35
CA MET A 925 10.06 -30.30 0.44
C MET A 925 8.63 -29.99 -0.04
N GLN A 926 8.17 -28.73 0.10
CA GLN A 926 6.90 -28.25 -0.42
C GLN A 926 7.12 -27.50 -1.74
N ALA A 927 6.29 -27.81 -2.73
CA ALA A 927 6.19 -26.99 -3.94
C ALA A 927 5.00 -26.04 -3.86
N PHE A 928 5.07 -24.93 -4.60
CA PHE A 928 4.06 -23.89 -4.61
C PHE A 928 4.01 -23.23 -5.98
N PHE A 929 2.83 -22.76 -6.37
CA PHE A 929 2.64 -22.03 -7.61
C PHE A 929 3.02 -20.57 -7.43
N VAL A 930 3.64 -20.02 -8.47
CA VAL A 930 3.82 -18.59 -8.72
C VAL A 930 3.22 -18.25 -10.09
N HIS A 931 2.90 -16.98 -10.29
CA HIS A 931 2.41 -16.47 -11.57
C HIS A 931 3.46 -15.53 -12.19
N ALA A 932 3.88 -15.83 -13.41
CA ALA A 932 4.77 -15.01 -14.21
C ALA A 932 3.99 -13.96 -14.98
N THR A 933 4.54 -12.74 -15.04
CA THR A 933 3.93 -11.61 -15.76
C THR A 933 4.62 -11.31 -17.09
N ALA A 934 5.79 -11.91 -17.33
CA ALA A 934 6.49 -11.85 -18.61
C ALA A 934 7.49 -13.01 -18.76
N ASN A 935 7.89 -13.29 -20.00
CA ASN A 935 8.87 -14.33 -20.32
C ASN A 935 10.28 -13.74 -20.50
N PRO A 936 11.30 -14.16 -19.72
CA PRO A 936 11.23 -15.11 -18.62
C PRO A 936 10.93 -14.44 -17.27
N GLY A 937 10.22 -15.17 -16.40
CA GLY A 937 10.14 -14.91 -14.96
C GLY A 937 11.34 -15.51 -14.22
N SER A 938 11.68 -14.94 -13.06
CA SER A 938 12.72 -15.49 -12.19
C SER A 938 12.61 -15.02 -10.74
N ILE A 939 13.17 -15.82 -9.83
CA ILE A 939 13.41 -15.46 -8.43
C ILE A 939 14.72 -16.10 -7.94
N THR A 940 15.49 -15.35 -7.16
CA THR A 940 16.65 -15.91 -6.44
C THR A 940 16.28 -16.18 -4.99
N LEU A 941 16.32 -17.45 -4.60
CA LEU A 941 16.19 -17.85 -3.21
C LEU A 941 17.58 -17.82 -2.57
N LYS A 942 17.83 -16.84 -1.70
CA LYS A 942 19.11 -16.69 -1.01
C LYS A 942 19.14 -17.57 0.23
N ASN A 943 20.34 -17.92 0.68
CA ASN A 943 20.51 -18.67 1.92
C ASN A 943 19.92 -17.92 3.13
N THR A 944 19.95 -16.58 3.10
CA THR A 944 19.36 -15.68 4.11
C THR A 944 17.83 -15.69 4.14
N HIS A 945 17.15 -16.29 3.17
CA HIS A 945 15.68 -16.44 3.19
C HIS A 945 15.23 -17.70 3.93
N ARG A 946 16.16 -18.59 4.31
CA ARG A 946 15.85 -19.85 4.99
C ARG A 946 15.51 -19.58 6.45
N VAL A 947 14.43 -20.21 6.92
CA VAL A 947 13.98 -20.12 8.31
C VAL A 947 13.67 -21.51 8.88
N HIS A 948 13.75 -21.63 10.20
CA HIS A 948 13.20 -22.77 10.92
C HIS A 948 11.72 -22.50 11.19
N SER A 949 10.85 -23.32 10.63
CA SER A 949 9.41 -23.16 10.74
C SER A 949 8.82 -24.15 11.74
N SER A 950 7.92 -23.66 12.59
CA SER A 950 7.05 -24.50 13.41
C SER A 950 5.73 -24.87 12.71
N GLU A 951 5.53 -24.39 11.48
CA GLU A 951 4.29 -24.55 10.73
C GLU A 951 4.09 -26.00 10.29
N ASN A 952 2.83 -26.40 10.22
CA ASN A 952 2.46 -27.73 9.74
C ASN A 952 2.60 -27.77 8.20
N TYR A 953 2.83 -28.96 7.66
CA TYR A 953 2.86 -29.15 6.21
C TYR A 953 1.46 -28.96 5.63
N LEU A 954 1.30 -28.01 4.70
CA LEU A 954 0.01 -27.62 4.12
C LEU A 954 -0.99 -27.07 5.15
N LYS A 955 -0.53 -26.56 6.29
CA LYS A 955 -1.36 -25.96 7.34
C LYS A 955 -0.57 -24.90 8.11
N ALA A 956 -1.07 -23.69 8.16
CA ALA A 956 -0.59 -22.70 9.13
C ALA A 956 -1.45 -22.80 10.41
N PRO A 957 -0.93 -22.61 11.64
CA PRO A 957 -1.66 -21.88 12.67
C PRO A 957 -2.41 -20.70 12.06
N VAL A 958 -3.66 -20.52 12.49
CA VAL A 958 -4.43 -19.33 12.15
C VAL A 958 -3.66 -18.14 12.73
N ASP A 959 -3.04 -17.33 11.87
CA ASP A 959 -2.42 -16.09 12.32
C ASP A 959 -3.50 -15.22 12.99
N GLU A 960 -3.36 -15.01 14.30
CA GLU A 960 -4.17 -14.07 15.08
C GLU A 960 -3.88 -12.61 14.68
N ASN A 961 -2.89 -12.37 13.80
CA ASN A 961 -2.37 -11.05 13.46
C ASN A 961 -3.11 -10.34 12.30
N ASN A 962 -3.99 -11.01 11.54
CA ASN A 962 -4.79 -10.33 10.50
C ASN A 962 -5.78 -9.31 11.07
N GLU A 963 -6.08 -9.37 12.38
CA GLU A 963 -6.86 -8.34 13.09
C GLU A 963 -6.13 -6.98 13.15
N SER A 964 -4.85 -6.91 12.78
CA SER A 964 -4.08 -5.64 12.74
C SER A 964 -4.13 -4.92 11.39
N ILE A 965 -4.55 -5.59 10.30
CA ILE A 965 -4.63 -4.98 8.96
C ILE A 965 -5.87 -4.09 8.91
N PRO A 966 -5.74 -2.76 8.69
CA PRO A 966 -6.89 -1.87 8.64
C PRO A 966 -7.83 -2.19 7.47
N TYR A 967 -9.13 -2.01 7.69
CA TYR A 967 -10.18 -2.18 6.67
C TYR A 967 -10.14 -3.57 6.01
N PHE A 968 -10.14 -4.60 6.84
CA PHE A 968 -9.98 -6.00 6.44
C PHE A 968 -11.24 -6.82 6.68
N ILE A 969 -11.70 -7.59 5.68
CA ILE A 969 -12.76 -8.59 5.80
C ILE A 969 -12.25 -9.91 5.23
N ARG A 970 -12.36 -10.99 6.00
CA ARG A 970 -12.23 -12.37 5.50
C ARG A 970 -13.52 -13.12 5.71
N LEU A 971 -14.11 -13.58 4.61
CA LEU A 971 -15.29 -14.43 4.63
C LEU A 971 -14.89 -15.88 4.43
N LYS A 972 -15.60 -16.75 5.12
CA LYS A 972 -15.48 -18.21 5.03
C LYS A 972 -16.79 -18.79 4.55
N MET A 973 -16.75 -19.60 3.51
CA MET A 973 -17.88 -20.39 3.04
C MET A 973 -17.66 -21.86 3.41
N GLN A 974 -18.69 -22.57 3.90
CA GLN A 974 -18.57 -23.98 4.30
C GLN A 974 -19.71 -24.83 3.75
N ALA A 975 -19.38 -26.05 3.32
CA ALA A 975 -20.34 -27.11 3.00
C ALA A 975 -19.63 -28.46 2.84
N ASN A 976 -20.39 -29.56 2.99
CA ASN A 976 -19.92 -30.92 2.72
C ASN A 976 -18.62 -31.33 3.46
N GLY A 977 -18.27 -30.66 4.56
CA GLY A 977 -17.03 -30.88 5.30
C GLY A 977 -15.81 -30.08 4.80
N TYR A 978 -15.99 -29.20 3.82
CA TYR A 978 -14.98 -28.33 3.23
C TYR A 978 -15.29 -26.86 3.51
N SER A 979 -14.28 -25.99 3.37
CA SER A 979 -14.44 -24.56 3.59
C SER A 979 -13.50 -23.72 2.75
N ASP A 980 -13.99 -22.68 2.11
CA ASP A 980 -13.26 -21.79 1.23
C ASP A 980 -13.30 -20.34 1.70
N TYR A 981 -12.28 -19.55 1.37
CA TYR A 981 -12.09 -18.20 1.90
C TYR A 981 -11.87 -17.17 0.79
N THR A 982 -12.43 -15.99 0.99
CA THR A 982 -12.10 -14.79 0.21
C THR A 982 -11.78 -13.64 1.14
N VAL A 983 -10.83 -12.81 0.74
CA VAL A 983 -10.43 -11.61 1.47
C VAL A 983 -10.68 -10.38 0.62
N VAL A 984 -11.22 -9.35 1.26
CA VAL A 984 -11.30 -7.99 0.74
C VAL A 984 -10.66 -7.08 1.76
N TYR A 985 -9.68 -6.28 1.34
CA TYR A 985 -9.06 -5.31 2.23
C TYR A 985 -8.69 -4.03 1.50
N PHE A 986 -8.60 -2.92 2.23
CA PHE A 986 -8.37 -1.61 1.61
C PHE A 986 -6.98 -1.08 1.92
N LYS A 987 -6.24 -0.76 0.85
CA LYS A 987 -4.93 -0.09 0.92
C LYS A 987 -4.91 1.07 -0.07
N SER A 988 -4.14 2.09 0.23
CA SER A 988 -4.19 3.33 -0.54
C SER A 988 -3.52 3.25 -1.93
N ASN A 989 -2.83 2.16 -2.24
CA ASN A 989 -2.17 1.94 -3.54
C ASN A 989 -2.83 0.91 -4.44
N ALA A 990 -3.86 0.21 -3.96
CA ALA A 990 -4.54 -0.77 -4.77
C ALA A 990 -5.27 -0.09 -5.94
N THR A 991 -5.39 -0.79 -7.05
CA THR A 991 -6.17 -0.32 -8.21
C THR A 991 -7.55 -0.99 -8.24
N SER A 992 -8.40 -0.63 -9.20
CA SER A 992 -9.65 -1.36 -9.46
C SER A 992 -9.44 -2.62 -10.32
N GLY A 993 -8.24 -2.80 -10.88
CA GLY A 993 -7.77 -4.00 -11.55
C GLY A 993 -6.85 -4.84 -10.66
N PHE A 994 -6.34 -5.95 -11.19
CA PHE A 994 -5.44 -6.85 -10.46
C PHE A 994 -4.12 -6.17 -10.10
N ASP A 995 -3.78 -6.18 -8.81
CA ASP A 995 -2.57 -5.60 -8.25
C ASP A 995 -1.56 -6.69 -7.88
N GLY A 996 -0.60 -6.95 -8.76
CA GLY A 996 0.34 -8.08 -8.64
C GLY A 996 1.22 -8.11 -7.39
N ASN A 997 1.23 -7.07 -6.55
CA ASN A 997 1.96 -7.05 -5.28
C ASN A 997 1.07 -7.22 -4.04
N SER A 998 -0.24 -7.39 -4.23
CA SER A 998 -1.23 -7.30 -3.15
C SER A 998 -2.38 -8.29 -3.32
N ASP A 999 -2.73 -8.61 -4.56
CA ASP A 999 -3.84 -9.48 -4.91
C ASP A 999 -3.38 -10.92 -5.13
N ALA A 1000 -4.33 -11.84 -5.00
CA ALA A 1000 -4.15 -13.23 -5.38
C ALA A 1000 -5.34 -13.72 -6.20
N TYR A 1001 -5.04 -14.34 -7.34
CA TYR A 1001 -5.99 -15.01 -8.21
C TYR A 1001 -6.73 -16.13 -7.49
N LYS A 1002 -8.01 -16.32 -7.82
CA LYS A 1002 -8.79 -17.44 -7.31
C LYS A 1002 -8.51 -18.70 -8.11
N LEU A 1003 -7.71 -19.62 -7.56
CA LEU A 1003 -7.61 -20.97 -8.12
C LEU A 1003 -8.74 -21.88 -7.61
N PHE A 1004 -9.41 -22.57 -8.54
CA PHE A 1004 -10.60 -23.39 -8.25
C PHE A 1004 -10.26 -24.85 -7.96
N SER A 1005 -10.98 -25.44 -7.00
CA SER A 1005 -10.97 -26.88 -6.74
C SER A 1005 -11.78 -27.65 -7.79
N ASN A 1006 -11.29 -28.84 -8.12
CA ASN A 1006 -11.99 -29.79 -8.98
C ASN A 1006 -12.94 -30.72 -8.21
N LEU A 1007 -12.98 -30.61 -6.89
CA LEU A 1007 -13.87 -31.41 -6.05
C LEU A 1007 -15.26 -30.76 -6.03
N SER A 1008 -16.26 -31.44 -6.57
CA SER A 1008 -17.64 -30.93 -6.64
C SER A 1008 -18.28 -30.63 -5.28
N ASP A 1009 -17.77 -31.24 -4.21
CA ASP A 1009 -18.24 -31.03 -2.84
C ASP A 1009 -17.66 -29.73 -2.20
N VAL A 1010 -16.60 -29.15 -2.76
CA VAL A 1010 -15.95 -27.93 -2.24
C VAL A 1010 -16.75 -26.69 -2.67
N PRO A 1011 -17.17 -25.84 -1.72
CA PRO A 1011 -17.73 -24.53 -2.04
C PRO A 1011 -16.63 -23.59 -2.55
N HIS A 1012 -16.97 -22.66 -3.43
CA HIS A 1012 -16.07 -21.56 -3.78
C HIS A 1012 -16.72 -20.22 -3.52
N ILE A 1013 -15.98 -19.33 -2.87
CA ILE A 1013 -16.32 -17.91 -2.70
C ILE A 1013 -15.12 -17.07 -3.13
N TYR A 1014 -15.37 -16.01 -3.89
CA TYR A 1014 -14.35 -15.08 -4.37
C TYR A 1014 -14.97 -13.72 -4.69
N SER A 1015 -14.12 -12.71 -4.81
CA SER A 1015 -14.50 -11.41 -5.38
C SER A 1015 -13.91 -11.26 -6.78
N ILE A 1016 -14.32 -10.23 -7.51
CA ILE A 1016 -13.80 -9.95 -8.86
C ILE A 1016 -13.26 -8.53 -8.95
N THR A 1017 -12.30 -8.30 -9.84
CA THR A 1017 -11.87 -6.94 -10.23
C THR A 1017 -12.97 -6.22 -10.99
N GLU A 1018 -13.07 -4.89 -10.86
CA GLU A 1018 -14.16 -4.10 -11.47
C GLU A 1018 -14.07 -4.01 -12.99
N THR A 1019 -12.85 -4.05 -13.56
CA THR A 1019 -12.65 -3.78 -15.00
C THR A 1019 -12.68 -5.05 -15.86
N ASP A 1020 -12.00 -6.10 -15.40
CA ASP A 1020 -11.73 -7.31 -16.21
C ASP A 1020 -12.38 -8.58 -15.62
N GLU A 1021 -13.19 -8.43 -14.57
CA GLU A 1021 -13.89 -9.52 -13.86
C GLU A 1021 -12.99 -10.69 -13.43
N VAL A 1022 -11.69 -10.42 -13.20
CA VAL A 1022 -10.71 -11.43 -12.77
C VAL A 1022 -11.10 -11.95 -11.39
N PRO A 1023 -11.23 -13.28 -11.20
CA PRO A 1023 -11.63 -13.85 -9.93
C PRO A 1023 -10.46 -13.88 -8.93
N LEU A 1024 -10.67 -13.37 -7.72
CA LEU A 1024 -9.64 -13.16 -6.69
C LEU A 1024 -10.00 -13.82 -5.36
N SER A 1025 -9.03 -14.55 -4.79
CA SER A 1025 -9.09 -15.04 -3.40
C SER A 1025 -8.64 -14.00 -2.39
N ILE A 1026 -7.78 -13.06 -2.82
CA ILE A 1026 -7.35 -11.88 -2.07
C ILE A 1026 -7.52 -10.69 -3.01
N ASN A 1027 -8.38 -9.75 -2.62
CA ASN A 1027 -8.67 -8.54 -3.37
C ASN A 1027 -8.33 -7.33 -2.52
N SER A 1028 -7.28 -6.63 -2.92
CA SER A 1028 -6.92 -5.33 -2.39
C SER A 1028 -7.66 -4.26 -3.18
N MET A 1029 -8.38 -3.39 -2.47
CA MET A 1029 -9.13 -2.30 -3.08
C MET A 1029 -8.60 -0.96 -2.60
N HIS A 1030 -8.73 0.05 -3.45
CA HIS A 1030 -8.21 1.38 -3.16
C HIS A 1030 -8.92 2.00 -1.94
N HIS A 1031 -8.15 2.46 -0.95
CA HIS A 1031 -8.70 3.05 0.28
C HIS A 1031 -9.67 4.22 0.03
N ASN A 1032 -9.40 5.10 -0.94
CA ASN A 1032 -10.30 6.22 -1.22
C ASN A 1032 -11.62 5.78 -1.89
N SER A 1033 -11.74 4.51 -2.29
CA SER A 1033 -12.99 3.96 -2.79
C SER A 1033 -13.98 3.64 -1.67
N MET A 1034 -13.58 3.57 -0.38
CA MET A 1034 -14.42 3.15 0.76
C MET A 1034 -15.69 3.99 1.04
N GLN A 1035 -15.97 5.00 0.21
CA GLN A 1035 -17.25 5.70 0.19
C GLN A 1035 -18.25 4.96 -0.70
N ASN A 1036 -19.08 4.10 -0.10
CA ASN A 1036 -20.15 3.34 -0.77
C ASN A 1036 -19.62 2.32 -1.79
N VAL A 1037 -18.71 1.44 -1.34
CA VAL A 1037 -18.19 0.34 -2.17
C VAL A 1037 -19.20 -0.79 -2.17
N THR A 1038 -19.47 -1.34 -3.36
CA THR A 1038 -20.09 -2.66 -3.51
C THR A 1038 -19.03 -3.61 -4.03
N VAL A 1039 -18.79 -4.70 -3.30
CA VAL A 1039 -17.88 -5.76 -3.72
C VAL A 1039 -18.70 -6.99 -4.05
N PRO A 1040 -18.83 -7.36 -5.35
CA PRO A 1040 -19.51 -8.58 -5.75
C PRO A 1040 -18.82 -9.79 -5.12
N LEU A 1041 -19.62 -10.68 -4.52
CA LEU A 1041 -19.16 -11.96 -4.01
C LEU A 1041 -19.76 -13.08 -4.85
N ILE A 1042 -18.91 -13.74 -5.62
CA ILE A 1042 -19.33 -14.80 -6.50
C ILE A 1042 -19.19 -16.12 -5.75
N VAL A 1043 -20.27 -16.91 -5.80
CA VAL A 1043 -20.30 -18.25 -5.23
C VAL A 1043 -20.41 -19.28 -6.34
N LYS A 1044 -19.46 -20.22 -6.40
CA LYS A 1044 -19.46 -21.31 -7.39
C LYS A 1044 -19.57 -22.67 -6.71
N ILE A 1045 -20.56 -23.45 -7.14
CA ILE A 1045 -21.00 -24.66 -6.47
C ILE A 1045 -21.10 -25.83 -7.44
N GLY A 1046 -20.39 -26.92 -7.13
CA GLY A 1046 -20.40 -28.14 -7.93
C GLY A 1046 -21.57 -29.09 -7.65
N LYS A 1047 -22.28 -28.92 -6.52
CA LYS A 1047 -23.34 -29.85 -6.07
C LYS A 1047 -24.46 -29.12 -5.35
N ALA A 1048 -25.70 -29.37 -5.76
CA ALA A 1048 -26.86 -28.81 -5.08
C ALA A 1048 -26.89 -29.23 -3.60
N GLY A 1049 -27.14 -28.29 -2.69
CA GLY A 1049 -27.04 -28.54 -1.26
C GLY A 1049 -27.29 -27.33 -0.37
N ASN A 1050 -26.99 -27.50 0.92
CA ASN A 1050 -27.00 -26.43 1.91
C ASN A 1050 -25.57 -25.99 2.20
N TYR A 1051 -25.39 -24.68 2.20
CA TYR A 1051 -24.12 -23.98 2.35
C TYR A 1051 -24.24 -22.93 3.43
N SER A 1052 -23.11 -22.54 4.01
CA SER A 1052 -23.06 -21.40 4.91
C SER A 1052 -21.92 -20.45 4.63
N ILE A 1053 -22.13 -19.17 4.92
CA ILE A 1053 -21.09 -18.13 4.92
C ILE A 1053 -20.98 -17.57 6.35
N SER A 1054 -19.75 -17.39 6.81
CA SER A 1054 -19.42 -16.79 8.10
C SER A 1054 -18.30 -15.77 7.96
N LEU A 1055 -18.28 -14.80 8.88
CA LEU A 1055 -17.17 -13.85 9.03
C LEU A 1055 -16.06 -14.51 9.84
N ASP A 1056 -14.88 -14.62 9.25
CA ASP A 1056 -13.72 -15.28 9.87
C ASP A 1056 -12.78 -14.28 10.53
N ALA A 1057 -12.54 -13.13 9.88
CA ALA A 1057 -11.80 -12.01 10.46
C ALA A 1057 -12.36 -10.69 9.94
N PHE A 1058 -12.33 -9.67 10.81
CA PHE A 1058 -12.92 -8.36 10.53
C PHE A 1058 -12.18 -7.26 11.30
N ASN A 1059 -11.69 -6.27 10.58
CA ASN A 1059 -11.11 -5.07 11.16
C ASN A 1059 -11.55 -3.84 10.36
N PHE A 1060 -12.61 -3.18 10.79
CA PHE A 1060 -13.08 -1.92 10.22
C PHE A 1060 -13.36 -0.93 11.33
N GLU A 1061 -12.68 0.22 11.30
CA GLU A 1061 -12.97 1.35 12.17
C GLU A 1061 -13.78 2.40 11.41
N ASN A 1062 -14.78 3.00 12.06
CA ASN A 1062 -15.56 4.14 11.54
C ASN A 1062 -16.30 3.90 10.19
N HIS A 1063 -16.49 2.64 9.79
CA HIS A 1063 -17.24 2.25 8.60
C HIS A 1063 -18.31 1.22 8.97
N TYR A 1064 -19.41 1.21 8.21
CA TYR A 1064 -20.45 0.20 8.31
C TYR A 1064 -20.33 -0.76 7.14
N VAL A 1065 -20.18 -2.05 7.43
CA VAL A 1065 -19.99 -3.12 6.47
C VAL A 1065 -21.19 -4.04 6.54
N TYR A 1066 -21.80 -4.30 5.39
CA TYR A 1066 -22.96 -5.17 5.26
C TYR A 1066 -22.66 -6.35 4.35
N PHE A 1067 -23.03 -7.54 4.81
CA PHE A 1067 -23.17 -8.71 3.96
C PHE A 1067 -24.62 -8.79 3.48
N ILE A 1068 -24.84 -8.91 2.17
CA ILE A 1068 -26.17 -8.91 1.55
C ILE A 1068 -26.38 -10.21 0.76
N ASP A 1069 -27.57 -10.82 0.91
CA ASP A 1069 -28.12 -11.87 0.03
C ASP A 1069 -29.32 -11.27 -0.73
N ASN A 1070 -29.09 -10.84 -1.97
CA ASN A 1070 -30.08 -10.22 -2.86
C ASN A 1070 -31.25 -11.18 -3.21
N TYR A 1071 -31.05 -12.50 -3.11
CA TYR A 1071 -32.10 -13.47 -3.43
C TYR A 1071 -33.07 -13.69 -2.27
N LYS A 1072 -32.55 -13.69 -1.04
CA LYS A 1072 -33.37 -13.85 0.18
C LYS A 1072 -33.84 -12.53 0.76
N ASP A 1073 -33.35 -11.42 0.22
CA ASP A 1073 -33.59 -10.09 0.75
C ASP A 1073 -33.15 -9.99 2.23
N VAL A 1074 -31.89 -10.37 2.47
CA VAL A 1074 -31.28 -10.35 3.81
C VAL A 1074 -30.03 -9.52 3.80
N GLN A 1075 -29.90 -8.69 4.82
CA GLN A 1075 -28.72 -7.87 5.08
C GLN A 1075 -28.28 -8.06 6.53
N ILE A 1076 -26.98 -8.19 6.74
CA ILE A 1076 -26.36 -8.37 8.06
C ILE A 1076 -25.25 -7.35 8.23
N GLU A 1077 -25.31 -6.55 9.30
CA GLU A 1077 -24.29 -5.56 9.64
C GLU A 1077 -23.12 -6.20 10.39
N LEU A 1078 -21.98 -6.35 9.72
CA LEU A 1078 -20.82 -7.07 10.24
C LEU A 1078 -20.15 -6.37 11.43
N ASN A 1079 -20.38 -5.06 11.61
CA ASN A 1079 -19.82 -4.28 12.73
C ASN A 1079 -20.46 -4.60 14.08
N ASN A 1080 -21.76 -4.93 14.09
CA ASN A 1080 -22.57 -5.07 15.30
C ASN A 1080 -23.18 -6.47 15.45
N GLU A 1081 -23.25 -7.24 14.37
CA GLU A 1081 -23.73 -8.61 14.33
C GLU A 1081 -22.64 -9.52 13.78
N THR A 1082 -22.28 -10.57 14.53
CA THR A 1082 -21.35 -11.57 14.03
C THR A 1082 -22.08 -12.47 13.03
N LEU A 1083 -21.63 -12.45 11.77
CA LEU A 1083 -22.05 -13.42 10.75
C LEU A 1083 -21.49 -14.80 11.11
N GLU A 1084 -22.09 -15.50 12.07
CA GLU A 1084 -21.52 -16.76 12.57
C GLU A 1084 -21.79 -17.95 11.63
N ASN A 1085 -22.96 -18.00 10.99
CA ASN A 1085 -23.36 -19.13 10.13
C ASN A 1085 -24.58 -18.81 9.25
N TYR A 1086 -24.44 -17.94 8.25
CA TYR A 1086 -25.53 -17.61 7.33
C TYR A 1086 -25.82 -18.76 6.37
N ASN A 1087 -26.94 -19.45 6.58
CA ASN A 1087 -27.28 -20.66 5.83
C ASN A 1087 -28.11 -20.36 4.58
N PHE A 1088 -27.78 -20.99 3.46
CA PHE A 1088 -28.56 -20.96 2.23
C PHE A 1088 -28.54 -22.27 1.45
N SER A 1089 -29.57 -22.49 0.65
CA SER A 1089 -29.64 -23.59 -0.32
C SER A 1089 -29.51 -23.06 -1.74
N CYS A 1090 -28.97 -23.88 -2.63
CA CYS A 1090 -28.82 -23.56 -4.04
C CYS A 1090 -28.58 -24.83 -4.86
N ASP A 1091 -28.86 -24.74 -6.17
CA ASP A 1091 -28.50 -25.75 -7.14
C ASP A 1091 -27.02 -25.61 -7.54
N ALA A 1092 -26.48 -26.62 -8.25
CA ALA A 1092 -25.13 -26.52 -8.82
C ALA A 1092 -25.09 -25.42 -9.89
N GLY A 1093 -24.04 -24.61 -9.88
CA GLY A 1093 -23.88 -23.45 -10.75
C GLY A 1093 -23.09 -22.33 -10.09
N GLU A 1094 -23.08 -21.18 -10.75
CA GLU A 1094 -22.46 -19.94 -10.29
C GLU A 1094 -23.55 -18.94 -9.90
N LEU A 1095 -23.35 -18.26 -8.78
CA LEU A 1095 -24.23 -17.24 -8.23
C LEU A 1095 -23.48 -15.91 -8.24
N SER A 1096 -23.56 -15.18 -9.36
CA SER A 1096 -22.83 -13.92 -9.56
C SER A 1096 -23.47 -12.72 -8.88
N ASP A 1097 -24.80 -12.68 -8.81
CA ASP A 1097 -25.55 -11.47 -8.40
C ASP A 1097 -26.23 -11.62 -7.03
N ARG A 1098 -25.96 -12.74 -6.35
CA ARG A 1098 -26.66 -13.10 -5.10
C ARG A 1098 -26.04 -12.45 -3.88
N PHE A 1099 -24.72 -12.45 -3.78
CA PHE A 1099 -24.01 -12.01 -2.58
C PHE A 1099 -23.12 -10.82 -2.87
N GLU A 1100 -23.06 -9.89 -1.93
CA GLU A 1100 -22.18 -8.73 -2.03
C GLU A 1100 -21.81 -8.20 -0.64
N LEU A 1101 -20.67 -7.52 -0.57
CA LEU A 1101 -20.32 -6.66 0.56
C LEU A 1101 -20.63 -5.22 0.19
N ARG A 1102 -21.30 -4.49 1.09
CA ARG A 1102 -21.43 -3.03 0.98
C ARG A 1102 -20.75 -2.32 2.12
N ILE A 1103 -19.92 -1.33 1.81
CA ILE A 1103 -19.10 -0.61 2.78
C ILE A 1103 -19.44 0.87 2.72
N PHE A 1104 -19.80 1.44 3.87
CA PHE A 1104 -20.21 2.83 4.02
C PHE A 1104 -19.35 3.57 5.05
N GLU A 1105 -18.95 4.80 4.74
CA GLU A 1105 -18.24 5.66 5.68
C GLU A 1105 -19.22 6.31 6.68
N ASN A 1106 -18.94 6.18 7.99
CA ASN A 1106 -19.53 6.97 9.08
C ASN A 1106 -21.08 6.92 9.30
N HIS A 1107 -21.88 6.16 8.54
CA HIS A 1107 -23.33 6.02 8.80
C HIS A 1107 -23.88 4.61 8.50
N ALA A 1108 -24.69 4.06 9.42
CA ALA A 1108 -25.56 2.93 9.13
C ALA A 1108 -26.63 3.40 8.12
N PRO A 1109 -26.76 2.80 6.94
CA PRO A 1109 -27.85 3.09 6.03
C PRO A 1109 -29.17 2.70 6.70
N SER A 1110 -30.20 3.53 6.53
CA SER A 1110 -31.54 3.21 7.03
C SER A 1110 -32.08 1.98 6.28
N VAL A 1111 -32.76 1.11 7.02
CA VAL A 1111 -33.27 -0.24 6.70
C VAL A 1111 -34.01 -0.41 5.34
N GLU A 1112 -34.34 0.67 4.61
CA GLU A 1112 -35.02 0.63 3.30
C GLU A 1112 -34.10 0.67 2.07
N GLY A 1113 -32.78 0.84 2.21
CA GLY A 1113 -31.87 1.10 1.06
C GLY A 1113 -31.03 -0.06 0.52
N LEU A 1114 -31.26 -1.31 0.95
CA LEU A 1114 -30.31 -2.42 0.74
C LEU A 1114 -30.86 -3.62 -0.02
N ILE A 1115 -32.03 -3.43 -0.63
CA ILE A 1115 -32.67 -4.40 -1.51
C ILE A 1115 -32.70 -3.78 -2.90
N PRO A 1116 -32.17 -4.43 -3.95
CA PRO A 1116 -32.54 -4.07 -5.30
C PRO A 1116 -34.02 -4.46 -5.49
N ASP A 1117 -34.87 -3.48 -5.78
CA ASP A 1117 -36.25 -3.76 -6.21
C ASP A 1117 -36.20 -4.69 -7.45
N MET A 1118 -36.73 -5.92 -7.30
CA MET A 1118 -37.05 -6.81 -8.42
C MET A 1118 -38.33 -6.37 -9.15
#